data_AF-A0A2T9ZM53-F1
#
_entry.id   AF-A0A2T9ZM53-F1
#
_cell.length_a   1.000
_cell.length_b   1.000
_cell.length_c   1.000
_cell.angle_alpha   90.00
_cell.angle_beta   90.00
_cell.angle_gamma   90.00
#
_symmetry.space_group_name_H-M   'P 1'
#
loop_
_entity.id
_entity.type
_entity.pdbx_description
1 polymer ?
#
loop_
_entity_poly.entity_id
_entity_poly.type
_entity_poly.pdbx_seq_one_letter_code
_entity_poly.pdbx_strand_id
1 'polypeptide(L)'
;MKCNQLLSNKTYRFVTYAISFILMSVVAMGNTWASDGDEEEDRYEKEERSSESSKEEDSSSSKDENGSEEGNSEGGGGNGLALRPKNTFNIMMNYELGMHCTGFEFAYCCVLPPYNSILAQVVKTQQSDEGQTAFARLLEGDPAEGLDALGRQTVLRDPDLDANGDFQKYVLEYWHEAQPRETRPNVVPQTSTLISATEGNSLLMWNTLADSAAVNPDGSLVLSGQDGNPTWNGVSGAMLGDGDFNDPTDDYWNAVWNHLYIYADLEGSNPTGSTAESDKIRLGVTGHIEYPDDCGAGLHPMGPVSHPDGVPTNPAVLNDCGGASNGNVLTFSGEHGTVVYTQMKVLENLPITLTSPRIWEALGLPLTPFEDSINFFADPGAMFEDSVRPFVAMKARLRHYDENAYGGMGDPVLQNGTPVEGFGTAPIDIPNCERCHSEVDTTNSPHKSGDEIWSKVQQEYNFWMSYYNIGPGDSDWYPRLKSAAISILGLHDKNQGTGFLDNYPACGTPAECDALAADLSAENNRPVFAQSTRIGNTTVLCQRCHADNVIAVVKSASFTDDDGSSKVILPMSEAIHQTHRGVGEGGPIAFSDSLGRFGGCQGCHPAHRSNGDMAGYPITESGDNFYASTDNRLGAGGCFVGRDVHSNPFKDIDGAGTPEHLTAIGEWLRDNVSRNQAGLAGSDRDDRGIWCTNCHNQLSQEIWKKENMESLIDGIPGPGASNIRALASLDDIAAAVGVDTQQALDWLDPRDPNVFPEDGAIRTSEETMAIWRRDPGLCAYLGGSTDPAIDAKLATIEVAGDASACTTGAAAPGPDCDGDGNADFQICGSFDGDGDFSVSILDFCTTDDCVTAAQQTLSGSMAAPVPFSAATDGRDHWLAAGEPHCADCHTAPYVEPSGHQPGNDHPPFNYPRKAGLMRYSRGHRDITCQGCHESIHGLYPVAPHLEQGPGVDGVDATTYAQAAYLNSDDSHGPLKCGSCHMYDTLADNVDAQIPVRVCEPGEDGGECDNGEGMHFDGRSIASDFDAAVSWAHTFTDNHDPREDFCVNCHENENDEVSASEGEWLEHAMKGRVSRKTMDQVEELISGEVFGTTDPRNTVCQGCHDDEWQEVACNGEDGLEWKLHLSEGRVSESVWEHVSQDRTGSTCGW
;
A
#
# COMPACT_ATOMS: atom_id res chain seq x y z
N MET A 1 -59.38 9.52 14.75
CA MET A 1 -60.81 9.57 15.14
C MET A 1 -61.66 9.62 13.86
N LYS A 2 -62.65 8.73 13.67
CA LYS A 2 -63.65 8.70 12.56
C LYS A 2 -63.23 9.12 11.11
N CYS A 3 -63.21 8.11 10.22
CA CYS A 3 -63.93 8.10 8.91
C CYS A 3 -63.45 9.07 7.77
N ASN A 4 -63.59 8.74 6.47
CA ASN A 4 -64.35 7.65 5.84
C ASN A 4 -63.94 7.37 4.38
N GLN A 5 -64.37 6.21 3.84
CA GLN A 5 -64.62 5.91 2.40
C GLN A 5 -63.42 5.78 1.44
N LEU A 6 -63.40 4.89 0.41
CA LEU A 6 -64.22 3.71 0.08
C LEU A 6 -63.59 2.88 -1.08
N LEU A 7 -64.07 1.63 -1.30
CA LEU A 7 -63.88 0.75 -2.50
C LEU A 7 -62.43 0.24 -2.73
N SER A 8 -62.10 -0.83 -3.48
CA SER A 8 -62.77 -2.05 -4.02
C SER A 8 -61.70 -2.80 -4.87
N ASN A 9 -61.49 -4.13 -4.92
CA ASN A 9 -62.12 -5.36 -4.40
C ASN A 9 -61.02 -6.47 -4.36
N LYS A 10 -60.98 -7.46 -3.44
CA LYS A 10 -61.67 -8.77 -3.46
C LYS A 10 -61.47 -9.64 -4.73
N THR A 11 -61.18 -10.96 -4.69
CA THR A 11 -60.85 -11.92 -3.59
C THR A 11 -60.48 -13.32 -4.15
N TYR A 12 -59.79 -14.14 -3.33
CA TYR A 12 -59.86 -15.62 -3.24
C TYR A 12 -59.68 -16.51 -4.50
N ARG A 13 -58.79 -17.53 -4.38
CA ARG A 13 -59.25 -18.92 -4.13
C ARG A 13 -58.16 -19.91 -3.71
N PHE A 14 -58.56 -20.83 -2.83
CA PHE A 14 -57.93 -22.13 -2.56
C PHE A 14 -58.52 -23.21 -3.50
N VAL A 15 -58.03 -24.46 -3.37
CA VAL A 15 -58.56 -25.74 -3.93
C VAL A 15 -57.97 -26.19 -5.27
N THR A 16 -56.91 -26.99 -5.15
CA THR A 16 -56.76 -28.35 -5.71
C THR A 16 -57.02 -28.60 -7.20
N TYR A 17 -55.97 -29.02 -7.92
CA TYR A 17 -56.04 -30.21 -8.78
C TYR A 17 -54.70 -30.98 -8.75
N ALA A 18 -54.79 -32.31 -8.60
CA ALA A 18 -53.73 -33.25 -8.94
C ALA A 18 -54.21 -34.10 -10.13
N ILE A 19 -53.36 -35.02 -10.62
CA ILE A 19 -53.65 -36.00 -11.68
C ILE A 19 -53.73 -35.38 -13.09
N SER A 20 -53.06 -35.88 -14.14
CA SER A 20 -51.97 -36.88 -14.29
C SER A 20 -51.55 -36.96 -15.78
N PHE A 21 -50.40 -37.60 -16.06
CA PHE A 21 -50.18 -38.50 -17.24
C PHE A 21 -50.09 -37.80 -18.64
N ILE A 22 -49.43 -38.33 -19.69
CA ILE A 22 -48.72 -39.61 -19.92
C ILE A 22 -47.77 -39.58 -21.16
N LEU A 23 -46.71 -40.44 -21.18
CA LEU A 23 -45.91 -40.89 -22.36
C LEU A 23 -45.18 -39.81 -23.23
N MET A 24 -44.20 -40.10 -24.10
CA MET A 24 -43.46 -41.34 -24.48
C MET A 24 -42.02 -40.87 -24.85
N SER A 25 -40.91 -41.41 -24.32
CA SER A 25 -40.22 -42.69 -24.64
C SER A 25 -39.58 -42.77 -26.06
N VAL A 26 -38.54 -43.62 -26.18
CA VAL A 26 -37.80 -44.01 -27.42
C VAL A 26 -36.76 -42.97 -27.88
N VAL A 27 -35.47 -43.05 -27.51
CA VAL A 27 -34.40 -44.02 -27.91
C VAL A 27 -33.85 -43.81 -29.33
N ALA A 28 -32.54 -43.53 -29.44
CA ALA A 28 -31.61 -44.20 -30.39
C ALA A 28 -30.13 -43.83 -30.15
N MET A 29 -29.29 -44.86 -29.92
CA MET A 29 -28.00 -45.18 -30.60
C MET A 29 -26.97 -44.05 -30.86
N GLY A 30 -25.69 -44.19 -30.55
CA GLY A 30 -24.91 -45.34 -30.01
C GLY A 30 -23.47 -44.90 -29.67
N ASN A 31 -22.47 -45.76 -29.48
CA ASN A 31 -22.43 -47.20 -29.70
C ASN A 31 -21.27 -47.86 -28.91
N THR A 32 -21.52 -49.01 -28.28
CA THR A 32 -20.76 -50.31 -28.37
C THR A 32 -19.22 -50.32 -28.39
N TRP A 33 -18.49 -51.23 -27.72
CA TRP A 33 -18.79 -52.53 -27.04
C TRP A 33 -17.74 -52.76 -25.91
N ALA A 34 -18.00 -53.47 -24.79
CA ALA A 34 -18.41 -54.88 -24.59
C ALA A 34 -17.31 -55.90 -25.00
N SER A 35 -17.17 -57.11 -24.43
CA SER A 35 -17.69 -57.82 -23.22
C SER A 35 -16.75 -59.04 -22.98
N ASP A 36 -16.87 -60.00 -22.06
CA ASP A 36 -17.88 -60.58 -21.13
C ASP A 36 -17.11 -61.08 -19.86
N GLY A 37 -17.67 -61.57 -18.74
CA GLY A 37 -19.04 -61.86 -18.27
C GLY A 37 -19.02 -62.87 -17.10
N ASP A 38 -20.11 -63.01 -16.34
CA ASP A 38 -20.19 -63.87 -15.14
C ASP A 38 -20.57 -65.34 -15.43
N GLU A 39 -20.00 -66.31 -14.68
CA GLU A 39 -20.61 -67.64 -14.43
C GLU A 39 -20.41 -68.05 -12.95
N GLU A 40 -21.37 -68.80 -12.40
CA GLU A 40 -21.55 -69.08 -10.97
C GLU A 40 -21.45 -70.59 -10.64
N GLU A 41 -21.23 -70.93 -9.36
CA GLU A 41 -21.30 -72.28 -8.73
C GLU A 41 -20.56 -73.49 -9.38
N ASP A 42 -19.65 -74.15 -8.62
CA ASP A 42 -20.03 -75.47 -8.08
C ASP A 42 -19.19 -76.05 -6.91
N ARG A 43 -19.91 -76.32 -5.80
CA ARG A 43 -19.83 -77.46 -4.85
C ARG A 43 -18.55 -78.34 -4.76
N TYR A 44 -18.00 -78.53 -3.55
CA TYR A 44 -18.46 -79.56 -2.57
C TYR A 44 -17.56 -79.65 -1.30
N GLU A 45 -18.17 -80.00 -0.17
CA GLU A 45 -17.53 -80.21 1.14
C GLU A 45 -16.70 -81.51 1.24
N LYS A 46 -15.75 -81.56 2.18
CA LYS A 46 -15.69 -82.74 3.08
C LYS A 46 -14.98 -82.54 4.44
N GLU A 47 -15.74 -82.86 5.48
CA GLU A 47 -15.30 -83.20 6.84
C GLU A 47 -14.56 -84.57 6.87
N GLU A 48 -13.90 -85.05 7.94
CA GLU A 48 -13.81 -84.61 9.35
C GLU A 48 -12.53 -85.21 10.01
N ARG A 49 -12.25 -84.79 11.26
CA ARG A 49 -11.67 -85.58 12.38
C ARG A 49 -10.15 -85.78 12.58
N SER A 50 -9.68 -85.00 13.57
CA SER A 50 -9.17 -85.47 14.90
C SER A 50 -7.71 -85.91 15.08
N SER A 51 -7.01 -85.18 15.96
CA SER A 51 -6.80 -85.62 17.35
C SER A 51 -6.41 -84.44 18.27
N GLU A 52 -6.68 -84.54 19.58
CA GLU A 52 -6.44 -83.49 20.57
C GLU A 52 -5.14 -83.73 21.36
N SER A 53 -4.35 -82.67 21.64
CA SER A 53 -3.76 -82.46 22.97
C SER A 53 -3.17 -81.05 23.16
N SER A 54 -3.65 -80.39 24.23
CA SER A 54 -3.00 -79.38 25.09
C SER A 54 -1.46 -79.38 25.14
N LYS A 55 -0.74 -78.28 25.44
CA LYS A 55 -1.08 -77.05 26.20
C LYS A 55 0.10 -76.03 26.13
N GLU A 56 -0.17 -74.73 26.31
CA GLU A 56 0.76 -73.65 26.79
C GLU A 56 2.07 -73.42 25.98
N GLU A 57 2.53 -72.21 25.64
CA GLU A 57 2.49 -70.89 26.31
C GLU A 57 2.10 -69.72 25.34
N ASP A 58 2.23 -68.46 25.79
CA ASP A 58 1.46 -67.30 25.30
C ASP A 58 1.94 -66.58 24.00
N SER A 59 0.96 -66.01 23.29
CA SER A 59 1.08 -64.85 22.38
C SER A 59 0.40 -63.63 23.05
N SER A 60 0.33 -62.40 22.52
CA SER A 60 0.59 -61.81 21.19
C SER A 60 0.83 -60.30 21.41
N SER A 61 1.85 -59.66 20.84
CA SER A 61 1.86 -59.05 19.50
C SER A 61 0.78 -57.98 19.24
N SER A 62 1.19 -56.72 19.35
CA SER A 62 1.06 -55.68 18.31
C SER A 62 -0.22 -55.52 17.48
N LYS A 63 -0.68 -54.27 17.47
CA LYS A 63 -0.97 -53.42 16.28
C LYS A 63 -2.36 -53.39 15.63
N ASP A 64 -2.69 -52.14 15.29
CA ASP A 64 -3.40 -51.60 14.11
C ASP A 64 -4.94 -51.68 14.01
N GLU A 65 -5.52 -50.49 14.23
CA GLU A 65 -6.36 -49.74 13.26
C GLU A 65 -7.91 -49.69 13.33
N ASN A 66 -8.38 -48.49 12.95
CA ASN A 66 -9.74 -48.04 12.62
C ASN A 66 -10.79 -47.99 13.75
N GLY A 67 -11.60 -46.94 13.71
CA GLY A 67 -12.74 -46.70 14.61
C GLY A 67 -13.92 -46.07 13.88
N SER A 68 -14.96 -45.69 14.63
CA SER A 68 -16.02 -44.78 14.17
C SER A 68 -16.93 -44.32 15.32
N GLU A 69 -17.06 -43.00 15.43
CA GLU A 69 -18.26 -42.17 15.68
C GLU A 69 -19.29 -42.44 16.81
N GLU A 70 -19.90 -41.33 17.23
CA GLU A 70 -21.17 -41.16 17.96
C GLU A 70 -21.33 -41.72 19.41
N GLY A 71 -20.89 -40.91 20.38
CA GLY A 71 -21.86 -40.12 21.16
C GLY A 71 -22.44 -40.69 22.49
N ASN A 72 -22.14 -40.01 23.60
CA ASN A 72 -23.15 -39.26 24.36
C ASN A 72 -22.47 -38.25 25.32
N SER A 73 -23.11 -37.12 25.61
CA SER A 73 -22.62 -36.10 26.55
C SER A 73 -23.28 -36.18 27.93
N GLU A 74 -22.51 -35.96 29.02
CA GLU A 74 -23.07 -35.53 30.32
C GLU A 74 -22.01 -34.89 31.25
N GLY A 75 -21.80 -33.58 31.08
CA GLY A 75 -21.39 -32.57 32.07
C GLY A 75 -20.26 -32.82 33.10
N GLY A 76 -19.15 -32.08 32.96
CA GLY A 76 -18.30 -31.71 34.10
C GLY A 76 -16.94 -31.09 33.75
N GLY A 77 -16.77 -29.79 34.01
CA GLY A 77 -15.48 -29.08 33.99
C GLY A 77 -14.91 -28.81 32.59
N GLY A 78 -14.77 -27.54 32.21
CA GLY A 78 -14.06 -27.17 31.00
C GLY A 78 -12.57 -27.09 31.26
N ASN A 79 -11.80 -28.00 30.68
CA ASN A 79 -10.44 -27.70 30.23
C ASN A 79 -10.56 -27.46 28.72
N GLY A 80 -10.24 -26.25 28.26
CA GLY A 80 -9.98 -26.00 26.85
C GLY A 80 -8.79 -26.84 26.39
N LEU A 81 -8.81 -27.24 25.13
CA LEU A 81 -7.60 -27.65 24.43
C LEU A 81 -7.29 -26.52 23.46
N ALA A 82 -6.21 -25.80 23.71
CA ALA A 82 -5.79 -24.66 22.92
C ALA A 82 -5.84 -24.99 21.42
N LEU A 83 -6.54 -24.17 20.66
CA LEU A 83 -6.66 -24.30 19.23
C LEU A 83 -5.40 -23.75 18.57
N ARG A 84 -4.95 -24.41 17.50
CA ARG A 84 -3.77 -24.00 16.75
C ARG A 84 -4.17 -23.16 15.52
N PRO A 85 -3.30 -22.23 15.08
CA PRO A 85 -3.43 -21.62 13.77
C PRO A 85 -3.62 -22.67 12.67
N LYS A 86 -4.61 -22.41 11.83
CA LYS A 86 -5.01 -23.22 10.66
C LYS A 86 -3.86 -23.40 9.65
N ASN A 87 -3.00 -22.39 9.55
CA ASN A 87 -1.85 -22.33 8.66
C ASN A 87 -0.56 -22.36 9.47
N THR A 88 0.48 -23.05 8.98
CA THR A 88 1.86 -22.96 9.48
C THR A 88 2.48 -21.61 9.11
N PHE A 89 2.16 -21.10 7.92
CA PHE A 89 2.65 -19.82 7.39
C PHE A 89 1.47 -18.96 6.92
N ASN A 90 1.47 -17.68 7.26
CA ASN A 90 0.62 -16.67 6.66
C ASN A 90 1.47 -15.71 5.84
N ILE A 91 1.10 -15.48 4.58
CA ILE A 91 1.67 -14.43 3.74
C ILE A 91 0.64 -13.30 3.68
N MET A 92 0.84 -12.27 4.49
CA MET A 92 0.06 -11.03 4.42
C MET A 92 0.56 -10.24 3.21
N MET A 93 -0.36 -9.79 2.36
CA MET A 93 -0.05 -9.13 1.08
C MET A 93 -0.83 -7.82 0.99
N ASN A 94 -0.11 -6.72 0.79
CA ASN A 94 -0.64 -5.38 0.58
C ASN A 94 0.10 -4.73 -0.61
N TYR A 95 -0.10 -3.43 -0.79
CA TYR A 95 0.55 -2.65 -1.84
C TYR A 95 0.56 -1.17 -1.44
N GLU A 96 1.61 -0.44 -1.80
CA GLU A 96 1.70 1.00 -1.55
C GLU A 96 1.15 1.77 -2.77
N LEU A 97 -0.06 2.34 -2.59
CA LEU A 97 -0.75 3.14 -3.60
C LEU A 97 -0.04 4.48 -3.84
N GLY A 98 0.98 4.49 -4.71
CA GLY A 98 1.31 5.69 -5.47
C GLY A 98 0.05 6.13 -6.22
N MET A 99 -0.47 7.33 -5.96
CA MET A 99 -1.75 7.78 -6.53
C MET A 99 -1.74 7.74 -8.06
N HIS A 100 -2.44 6.75 -8.62
CA HIS A 100 -2.30 6.38 -10.01
C HIS A 100 -3.51 6.81 -10.85
N CYS A 101 -3.59 8.10 -11.20
CA CYS A 101 -4.47 8.52 -12.30
C CYS A 101 -3.97 7.90 -13.62
N THR A 102 -4.30 6.63 -13.89
CA THR A 102 -3.87 5.93 -15.09
C THR A 102 -4.64 6.49 -16.29
N GLY A 103 -4.11 7.58 -16.85
CA GLY A 103 -4.51 8.03 -18.17
C GLY A 103 -4.29 6.85 -19.12
N PHE A 104 -5.38 6.31 -19.68
CA PHE A 104 -5.43 5.10 -20.52
C PHE A 104 -4.70 5.27 -21.87
N GLU A 105 -3.75 6.21 -21.95
CA GLU A 105 -3.24 6.80 -23.17
C GLU A 105 -1.90 7.53 -22.92
N PHE A 106 -0.91 6.82 -22.38
CA PHE A 106 0.42 7.38 -22.06
C PHE A 106 1.17 7.99 -23.26
N ALA A 107 0.76 7.72 -24.50
CA ALA A 107 1.45 8.20 -25.71
C ALA A 107 1.12 9.65 -26.11
N TYR A 108 0.22 10.37 -25.41
CA TYR A 108 -0.10 11.78 -25.71
C TYR A 108 0.12 12.68 -24.49
N CYS A 109 -0.48 12.33 -23.35
CA CYS A 109 -0.41 13.11 -22.12
C CYS A 109 -0.56 12.17 -20.92
N CYS A 110 0.37 12.24 -19.97
CA CYS A 110 0.29 11.51 -18.72
C CYS A 110 0.10 12.50 -17.56
N VAL A 111 -0.92 12.24 -16.72
CA VAL A 111 -1.30 13.10 -15.61
C VAL A 111 -0.63 12.67 -14.30
N LEU A 112 -0.64 11.38 -13.97
CA LEU A 112 0.16 10.77 -12.89
C LEU A 112 0.75 9.44 -13.41
N PRO A 113 1.98 9.06 -13.02
CA PRO A 113 2.62 7.85 -13.52
C PRO A 113 2.06 6.56 -12.87
N PRO A 114 2.10 5.43 -13.58
CA PRO A 114 1.41 4.21 -13.17
C PRO A 114 2.37 3.24 -12.45
N TYR A 115 2.87 3.61 -11.28
CA TYR A 115 3.77 2.73 -10.50
C TYR A 115 3.11 2.19 -9.22
N ASN A 116 3.52 0.99 -8.81
CA ASN A 116 3.09 0.31 -7.60
C ASN A 116 4.25 -0.48 -6.98
N SER A 117 4.14 -0.81 -5.69
CA SER A 117 4.95 -1.84 -5.05
C SER A 117 4.07 -3.01 -4.62
N ILE A 118 4.41 -4.25 -5.01
CA ILE A 118 3.90 -5.44 -4.27
C ILE A 118 4.56 -5.39 -2.90
N LEU A 119 3.79 -5.62 -1.83
CA LEU A 119 4.32 -5.68 -0.47
C LEU A 119 3.82 -6.93 0.25
N ALA A 120 4.70 -7.57 1.02
CA ALA A 120 4.38 -8.77 1.77
C ALA A 120 5.10 -8.86 3.12
N GLN A 121 4.42 -9.44 4.10
CA GLN A 121 4.99 -9.86 5.39
C GLN A 121 4.64 -11.33 5.64
N VAL A 122 5.66 -12.17 5.85
CA VAL A 122 5.50 -13.61 6.07
C VAL A 122 5.61 -13.92 7.55
N VAL A 123 4.53 -14.40 8.15
CA VAL A 123 4.51 -14.85 9.55
C VAL A 123 4.56 -16.37 9.59
N LYS A 124 5.63 -16.91 10.19
CA LYS A 124 5.66 -18.27 10.72
C LYS A 124 4.79 -18.29 11.97
N THR A 125 3.77 -19.14 12.01
CA THR A 125 2.79 -19.17 13.11
C THR A 125 3.25 -20.02 14.29
N GLN A 126 2.63 -19.83 15.45
CA GLN A 126 2.82 -20.69 16.61
C GLN A 126 2.19 -22.07 16.35
N GLN A 127 3.00 -23.12 16.30
CA GLN A 127 2.57 -24.49 16.04
C GLN A 127 2.98 -25.47 17.15
N SER A 128 3.72 -24.99 18.16
CA SER A 128 4.08 -25.73 19.36
C SER A 128 3.83 -24.90 20.61
N ASP A 129 3.88 -25.60 21.74
CA ASP A 129 3.77 -25.05 23.08
C ASP A 129 5.15 -24.77 23.71
N GLU A 130 6.18 -25.50 23.25
CA GLU A 130 7.58 -25.44 23.68
C GLU A 130 8.51 -25.75 22.49
N GLY A 131 9.77 -25.30 22.55
CA GLY A 131 10.79 -25.52 21.52
C GLY A 131 10.52 -24.83 20.18
N GLN A 132 10.79 -25.53 19.07
CA GLN A 132 10.56 -25.02 17.71
C GLN A 132 9.09 -24.68 17.49
N THR A 133 8.79 -23.60 16.76
CA THR A 133 7.44 -23.02 16.59
C THR A 133 6.68 -22.65 17.87
N ALA A 134 7.35 -22.49 19.03
CA ALA A 134 6.71 -22.07 20.28
C ALA A 134 6.17 -20.61 20.27
N PHE A 135 6.56 -19.80 19.28
CA PHE A 135 6.05 -18.45 19.07
C PHE A 135 5.78 -18.19 17.59
N ALA A 136 4.84 -17.30 17.29
CA ALA A 136 4.76 -16.69 15.97
C ALA A 136 5.91 -15.70 15.75
N ARG A 137 6.46 -15.64 14.53
CA ARG A 137 7.52 -14.69 14.14
C ARG A 137 7.35 -14.21 12.70
N LEU A 138 7.66 -12.94 12.48
CA LEU A 138 7.90 -12.40 11.13
C LEU A 138 9.21 -13.02 10.59
N LEU A 139 9.24 -13.40 9.31
CA LEU A 139 10.43 -13.92 8.65
C LEU A 139 11.13 -12.83 7.83
N GLU A 140 12.43 -12.71 8.08
CA GLU A 140 13.32 -11.68 7.53
C GLU A 140 14.29 -12.28 6.51
N GLY A 141 14.98 -11.39 5.80
CA GLY A 141 15.94 -11.80 4.78
C GLY A 141 17.23 -12.39 5.36
N ASP A 142 17.93 -13.11 4.48
CA ASP A 142 19.27 -13.63 4.69
C ASP A 142 20.32 -12.59 4.24
N PRO A 143 21.23 -12.14 5.13
CA PRO A 143 22.23 -11.11 4.78
C PRO A 143 23.40 -11.64 3.93
N ALA A 144 23.48 -12.93 3.65
CA ALA A 144 24.62 -13.58 2.98
C ALA A 144 24.23 -14.41 1.73
N GLU A 145 23.04 -15.02 1.69
CA GLU A 145 22.57 -15.87 0.60
C GLU A 145 21.44 -15.23 -0.22
N GLY A 146 21.55 -15.33 -1.55
CA GLY A 146 20.56 -14.82 -2.50
C GLY A 146 20.39 -13.30 -2.44
N LEU A 147 21.26 -12.57 -3.14
CA LEU A 147 21.16 -11.11 -3.30
C LEU A 147 20.74 -10.75 -4.73
N ASP A 148 19.97 -9.67 -4.89
CA ASP A 148 19.58 -9.12 -6.20
C ASP A 148 20.71 -8.27 -6.84
N ALA A 149 20.45 -7.72 -8.03
CA ALA A 149 21.41 -6.88 -8.76
C ALA A 149 21.79 -5.57 -8.05
N LEU A 150 21.06 -5.17 -7.01
CA LEU A 150 21.29 -3.98 -6.18
C LEU A 150 21.83 -4.35 -4.78
N GLY A 151 22.09 -5.63 -4.53
CA GLY A 151 22.66 -6.14 -3.27
C GLY A 151 21.65 -6.41 -2.16
N ARG A 152 20.34 -6.26 -2.43
CA ARG A 152 19.27 -6.52 -1.45
C ARG A 152 18.96 -8.02 -1.36
N GLN A 153 18.43 -8.44 -0.21
CA GLN A 153 18.24 -9.86 0.14
C GLN A 153 16.99 -10.45 -0.53
N THR A 154 17.06 -11.67 -1.09
CA THR A 154 15.93 -12.35 -1.77
C THR A 154 15.58 -13.72 -1.17
N VAL A 155 16.27 -14.15 -0.12
CA VAL A 155 16.05 -15.42 0.59
C VAL A 155 15.55 -15.14 2.00
N LEU A 156 14.48 -15.82 2.41
CA LEU A 156 13.96 -15.84 3.78
C LEU A 156 14.74 -16.89 4.58
N ARG A 157 15.25 -16.52 5.75
CA ARG A 157 15.84 -17.47 6.71
C ARG A 157 14.83 -17.84 7.81
N ASP A 158 14.71 -19.13 8.10
CA ASP A 158 13.82 -19.67 9.14
C ASP A 158 14.64 -20.58 10.08
N PRO A 159 14.73 -20.24 11.38
CA PRO A 159 15.57 -20.98 12.32
C PRO A 159 14.99 -22.36 12.70
N ASP A 160 13.76 -22.72 12.29
CA ASP A 160 13.28 -24.10 12.45
C ASP A 160 14.05 -25.07 11.55
N LEU A 161 14.32 -26.27 12.09
CA LEU A 161 15.10 -27.29 11.41
C LEU A 161 14.21 -28.21 10.56
N ASP A 162 14.75 -28.61 9.42
CA ASP A 162 14.13 -29.59 8.53
C ASP A 162 14.29 -31.04 9.05
N ALA A 163 13.81 -32.02 8.28
CA ALA A 163 13.92 -33.44 8.62
C ALA A 163 15.36 -34.02 8.57
N ASN A 164 16.34 -33.27 8.07
CA ASN A 164 17.76 -33.63 8.06
C ASN A 164 18.53 -32.96 9.22
N GLY A 165 17.98 -31.91 9.83
CA GLY A 165 18.63 -31.11 10.87
C GLY A 165 19.36 -29.88 10.31
N ASP A 166 18.90 -29.33 9.18
CA ASP A 166 19.42 -28.09 8.59
C ASP A 166 18.37 -26.95 8.71
N PHE A 167 18.85 -25.70 8.83
CA PHE A 167 17.98 -24.53 8.87
C PHE A 167 17.22 -24.39 7.55
N GLN A 168 15.97 -23.93 7.62
CA GLN A 168 15.14 -23.80 6.43
C GLN A 168 15.34 -22.42 5.80
N LYS A 169 15.59 -22.42 4.48
CA LYS A 169 15.67 -21.20 3.67
C LYS A 169 14.60 -21.26 2.57
N TYR A 170 13.96 -20.13 2.30
CA TYR A 170 12.85 -20.02 1.35
C TYR A 170 13.02 -18.83 0.41
N VAL A 171 12.26 -18.80 -0.68
CA VAL A 171 12.06 -17.61 -1.53
C VAL A 171 10.58 -17.36 -1.78
N LEU A 172 10.20 -16.12 -2.05
CA LEU A 172 8.84 -15.72 -2.40
C LEU A 172 8.71 -15.54 -3.91
N GLU A 173 8.26 -16.59 -4.60
CA GLU A 173 7.86 -16.53 -6.02
C GLU A 173 6.65 -15.60 -6.13
N TYR A 174 6.71 -14.54 -6.95
CA TYR A 174 5.58 -13.63 -7.15
C TYR A 174 5.13 -13.55 -8.62
N TRP A 175 3.84 -13.30 -8.81
CA TRP A 175 3.24 -13.05 -10.12
C TRP A 175 1.98 -12.18 -10.01
N HIS A 176 1.40 -11.87 -11.16
CA HIS A 176 0.17 -11.11 -11.28
C HIS A 176 -0.90 -11.93 -11.99
N GLU A 177 -2.13 -11.86 -11.48
CA GLU A 177 -3.32 -12.46 -12.09
C GLU A 177 -4.37 -11.38 -12.44
N ALA A 178 -4.68 -11.29 -13.72
CA ALA A 178 -5.79 -10.51 -14.25
C ALA A 178 -7.13 -11.14 -13.81
N GLN A 179 -8.05 -10.31 -13.31
CA GLN A 179 -9.30 -10.78 -12.71
C GLN A 179 -10.17 -11.63 -13.66
N PRO A 180 -10.78 -12.74 -13.18
CA PRO A 180 -11.66 -13.59 -13.97
C PRO A 180 -12.82 -12.82 -14.62
N ARG A 181 -12.93 -12.86 -15.94
CA ARG A 181 -13.98 -12.13 -16.66
C ARG A 181 -15.34 -12.84 -16.66
N GLU A 182 -16.41 -12.08 -16.42
CA GLU A 182 -17.77 -12.53 -16.72
C GLU A 182 -17.98 -12.73 -18.22
N THR A 183 -18.72 -13.78 -18.61
CA THR A 183 -19.06 -14.01 -20.03
C THR A 183 -20.14 -13.04 -20.50
N ARG A 184 -19.74 -11.99 -21.22
CA ARG A 184 -20.65 -10.96 -21.77
C ARG A 184 -20.50 -10.87 -23.30
N PRO A 185 -21.48 -10.32 -24.06
CA PRO A 185 -21.45 -10.30 -25.52
C PRO A 185 -20.28 -9.53 -26.15
N ASN A 186 -19.75 -8.53 -25.43
CA ASN A 186 -18.69 -7.64 -25.90
C ASN A 186 -17.31 -7.96 -25.28
N VAL A 187 -17.25 -8.87 -24.30
CA VAL A 187 -16.03 -9.23 -23.59
C VAL A 187 -15.42 -10.45 -24.25
N VAL A 188 -14.15 -10.36 -24.66
CA VAL A 188 -13.45 -11.50 -25.28
C VAL A 188 -13.15 -12.56 -24.21
N PRO A 189 -13.43 -13.85 -24.47
CA PRO A 189 -13.17 -14.91 -23.50
C PRO A 189 -11.69 -14.99 -23.11
N GLN A 190 -11.41 -14.66 -21.85
CA GLN A 190 -10.11 -14.81 -21.20
C GLN A 190 -9.61 -16.26 -21.31
N THR A 191 -8.33 -16.44 -21.60
CA THR A 191 -7.73 -17.79 -21.72
C THR A 191 -6.69 -18.10 -20.66
N SER A 192 -6.24 -17.09 -19.92
CA SER A 192 -5.31 -17.17 -18.80
C SER A 192 -5.69 -16.10 -17.75
N THR A 193 -5.51 -16.38 -16.45
CA THR A 193 -5.42 -15.29 -15.45
C THR A 193 -3.99 -14.74 -15.37
N LEU A 194 -2.97 -15.57 -15.66
CA LEU A 194 -1.57 -15.16 -15.70
C LEU A 194 -1.31 -14.24 -16.90
N ILE A 195 -0.73 -13.07 -16.64
CA ILE A 195 -0.31 -12.09 -17.65
C ILE A 195 0.85 -12.67 -18.49
N SER A 196 0.71 -12.69 -19.81
CA SER A 196 1.76 -13.08 -20.75
C SER A 196 2.77 -11.96 -21.01
N ALA A 197 3.95 -12.31 -21.52
CA ALA A 197 4.86 -11.34 -22.11
C ALA A 197 4.20 -10.53 -23.25
N THR A 198 3.30 -11.13 -24.04
CA THR A 198 2.59 -10.39 -25.10
C THR A 198 1.73 -9.27 -24.52
N GLU A 199 1.08 -9.50 -23.38
CA GLU A 199 0.29 -8.49 -22.68
C GLU A 199 1.16 -7.43 -22.03
N GLY A 200 2.23 -7.85 -21.33
CA GLY A 200 3.23 -6.97 -20.74
C GLY A 200 3.81 -6.01 -21.78
N ASN A 201 4.46 -6.54 -22.82
CA ASN A 201 4.99 -5.77 -23.94
C ASN A 201 3.92 -5.03 -24.77
N SER A 202 2.61 -5.25 -24.53
CA SER A 202 1.52 -4.49 -25.19
C SER A 202 1.07 -3.25 -24.41
N LEU A 203 1.55 -3.04 -23.18
CA LEU A 203 1.19 -1.84 -22.43
C LEU A 203 1.70 -0.58 -23.14
N LEU A 204 0.85 0.44 -23.09
CA LEU A 204 1.13 1.77 -23.66
C LEU A 204 2.45 2.37 -23.13
N MET A 205 2.82 2.07 -21.89
CA MET A 205 4.02 2.62 -21.25
C MET A 205 5.33 2.16 -21.91
N TRP A 206 5.56 0.85 -22.05
CA TRP A 206 6.73 0.29 -22.74
C TRP A 206 6.78 0.61 -24.24
N ASN A 207 5.64 1.02 -24.82
CA ASN A 207 5.54 1.47 -26.21
C ASN A 207 5.58 3.01 -26.34
N THR A 208 5.68 3.75 -25.22
CA THR A 208 5.77 5.22 -25.20
C THR A 208 7.23 5.62 -25.17
N LEU A 209 7.74 6.11 -26.31
CA LEU A 209 9.05 6.72 -26.34
C LEU A 209 9.04 8.08 -25.63
N ALA A 210 10.03 8.30 -24.77
CA ALA A 210 10.25 9.53 -24.05
C ALA A 210 11.74 9.89 -24.02
N ASP A 211 12.11 10.86 -24.87
CA ASP A 211 13.39 11.58 -24.97
C ASP A 211 14.23 11.53 -23.67
N SER A 212 15.31 10.74 -23.68
CA SER A 212 16.12 10.40 -22.51
C SER A 212 16.83 11.61 -21.89
N ALA A 213 17.07 11.60 -20.57
CA ALA A 213 17.48 12.80 -19.84
C ALA A 213 18.91 13.24 -20.16
N ALA A 214 19.08 14.41 -20.79
CA ALA A 214 20.40 14.94 -21.11
C ALA A 214 21.18 15.36 -19.86
N VAL A 215 22.48 15.07 -19.83
CA VAL A 215 23.40 15.42 -18.74
C VAL A 215 24.51 16.38 -19.16
N ASN A 216 24.86 17.28 -18.25
CA ASN A 216 26.02 18.17 -18.34
C ASN A 216 27.34 17.40 -18.06
N PRO A 217 28.52 17.96 -18.40
CA PRO A 217 29.82 17.32 -18.18
C PRO A 217 30.23 17.09 -16.71
N ASP A 218 29.41 17.52 -15.75
CA ASP A 218 29.57 17.37 -14.30
C ASP A 218 28.64 16.30 -13.69
N GLY A 219 27.59 15.88 -14.40
CA GLY A 219 26.58 14.92 -13.93
C GLY A 219 25.16 15.52 -13.76
N SER A 220 25.05 16.86 -13.75
CA SER A 220 23.77 17.54 -13.59
C SER A 220 22.84 17.38 -14.80
N LEU A 221 21.52 17.36 -14.55
CA LEU A 221 20.51 17.30 -15.62
C LEU A 221 20.47 18.63 -16.39
N VAL A 222 20.33 18.55 -17.71
CA VAL A 222 20.23 19.74 -18.58
C VAL A 222 18.83 20.35 -18.44
N LEU A 223 18.74 21.52 -17.80
CA LEU A 223 17.48 22.22 -17.58
C LEU A 223 17.23 23.34 -18.62
N SER A 224 15.97 23.47 -19.03
CA SER A 224 15.49 24.49 -19.97
C SER A 224 15.64 25.92 -19.42
N GLY A 225 15.97 26.87 -20.28
CA GLY A 225 16.18 28.28 -19.93
C GLY A 225 17.41 28.59 -19.05
N GLN A 226 18.12 27.57 -18.56
CA GLN A 226 19.38 27.69 -17.80
C GLN A 226 20.59 27.59 -18.74
N ASP A 227 21.72 28.19 -18.36
CA ASP A 227 23.02 28.21 -19.09
C ASP A 227 23.01 28.56 -20.60
N GLY A 228 21.92 29.14 -21.08
CA GLY A 228 21.71 29.48 -22.49
C GLY A 228 20.91 28.45 -23.29
N ASN A 229 20.42 27.39 -22.64
CA ASN A 229 19.47 26.44 -23.19
C ASN A 229 18.15 27.13 -23.59
N PRO A 230 17.43 26.62 -24.61
CA PRO A 230 16.11 27.12 -24.95
C PRO A 230 15.10 26.87 -23.81
N THR A 231 14.01 27.64 -23.79
CA THR A 231 12.84 27.34 -22.97
C THR A 231 12.07 26.15 -23.57
N TRP A 232 11.56 25.26 -22.72
CA TRP A 232 10.72 24.14 -23.16
C TRP A 232 9.27 24.60 -23.16
N ASN A 233 8.61 24.66 -24.32
CA ASN A 233 7.20 25.11 -24.45
C ASN A 233 6.87 26.44 -23.72
N GLY A 234 7.85 27.34 -23.59
CA GLY A 234 7.72 28.63 -22.88
C GLY A 234 8.23 28.65 -21.44
N VAL A 235 8.52 27.49 -20.82
CA VAL A 235 8.97 27.37 -19.43
C VAL A 235 10.49 27.23 -19.31
N SER A 236 11.02 27.47 -18.10
CA SER A 236 12.42 27.30 -17.68
C SER A 236 12.48 26.46 -16.41
N GLY A 237 13.48 25.58 -16.29
CA GLY A 237 13.63 24.64 -15.17
C GLY A 237 13.02 23.25 -15.41
N ALA A 238 12.31 23.04 -16.52
CA ALA A 238 11.93 21.71 -16.99
C ALA A 238 13.14 20.98 -17.58
N MET A 239 13.27 19.68 -17.33
CA MET A 239 14.34 18.84 -17.89
C MET A 239 14.23 18.78 -19.43
N LEU A 240 15.37 18.89 -20.11
CA LEU A 240 15.53 18.69 -21.54
C LEU A 240 16.12 17.30 -21.81
N GLY A 241 15.58 16.62 -22.82
CA GLY A 241 16.17 15.38 -23.31
C GLY A 241 17.35 15.63 -24.26
N ASP A 242 18.03 14.54 -24.61
CA ASP A 242 19.22 14.51 -25.46
C ASP A 242 18.91 14.75 -26.95
N GLY A 243 17.70 14.36 -27.40
CA GLY A 243 17.19 14.59 -28.74
C GLY A 243 17.54 13.51 -29.78
N ASP A 244 18.19 12.42 -29.40
CA ASP A 244 18.00 11.12 -30.05
C ASP A 244 16.64 10.51 -29.63
N PHE A 245 16.22 9.44 -30.31
CA PHE A 245 14.99 8.67 -30.05
C PHE A 245 15.21 7.20 -30.48
N ASN A 246 16.42 6.70 -30.23
CA ASN A 246 16.96 5.43 -30.69
C ASN A 246 17.96 4.80 -29.69
N ASP A 247 18.12 5.35 -28.48
CA ASP A 247 18.93 4.76 -27.41
C ASP A 247 18.08 3.79 -26.54
N PRO A 248 18.69 2.93 -25.70
CA PRO A 248 17.97 1.95 -24.87
C PRO A 248 17.29 2.52 -23.62
N THR A 249 17.24 3.84 -23.48
CA THR A 249 16.68 4.60 -22.35
C THR A 249 15.64 5.64 -22.78
N ASP A 250 15.32 5.71 -24.07
CA ASP A 250 14.29 6.57 -24.67
C ASP A 250 12.85 6.09 -24.35
N ASP A 251 12.65 5.47 -23.19
CA ASP A 251 11.37 4.93 -22.70
C ASP A 251 10.79 5.75 -21.55
N TYR A 252 9.53 5.44 -21.22
CA TYR A 252 8.77 6.15 -20.22
C TYR A 252 9.35 6.07 -18.79
N TRP A 253 9.92 4.96 -18.34
CA TRP A 253 10.40 4.81 -16.95
C TRP A 253 11.68 5.57 -16.71
N ASN A 254 12.65 5.46 -17.61
CA ASN A 254 13.87 6.25 -17.55
C ASN A 254 13.52 7.76 -17.62
N ALA A 255 12.50 8.14 -18.40
CA ALA A 255 11.95 9.49 -18.44
C ALA A 255 11.16 9.95 -17.20
N VAL A 256 10.74 9.05 -16.30
CA VAL A 256 9.98 9.38 -15.07
C VAL A 256 10.83 9.40 -13.81
N TRP A 257 11.90 8.60 -13.71
CA TRP A 257 12.67 8.45 -12.46
C TRP A 257 13.98 9.27 -12.37
N ASN A 258 14.36 10.01 -13.42
CA ASN A 258 15.64 10.74 -13.53
C ASN A 258 15.93 11.85 -12.48
N HIS A 259 14.92 12.29 -11.74
CA HIS A 259 15.08 13.20 -10.60
C HIS A 259 15.54 12.50 -9.31
N LEU A 260 15.57 11.17 -9.28
CA LEU A 260 16.00 10.35 -8.13
C LEU A 260 17.43 9.81 -8.32
N TYR A 261 18.14 9.64 -7.20
CA TYR A 261 19.52 9.16 -7.18
C TYR A 261 19.90 8.51 -5.85
N ILE A 262 20.99 7.73 -5.85
CA ILE A 262 21.63 7.14 -4.66
C ILE A 262 23.13 7.43 -4.64
N TYR A 263 23.80 7.14 -3.52
CA TYR A 263 25.25 7.31 -3.34
C TYR A 263 26.02 5.99 -3.15
N ALA A 264 25.38 4.95 -2.63
CA ALA A 264 26.02 3.65 -2.39
C ALA A 264 25.05 2.46 -2.48
N ASP A 265 23.87 2.58 -1.90
CA ASP A 265 22.86 1.53 -1.78
C ASP A 265 21.43 2.11 -1.82
N LEU A 266 20.43 1.23 -1.67
CA LEU A 266 19.01 1.57 -1.54
C LEU A 266 18.55 1.75 -0.08
N GLU A 267 19.44 1.76 0.91
CA GLU A 267 19.08 2.00 2.33
C GLU A 267 19.36 3.47 2.75
N GLY A 268 19.67 4.33 1.78
CA GLY A 268 19.94 5.75 2.01
C GLY A 268 21.36 6.05 2.51
N SER A 269 22.35 5.18 2.26
CA SER A 269 23.73 5.48 2.63
C SER A 269 24.33 6.59 1.75
N ASN A 270 24.74 7.69 2.38
CA ASN A 270 25.69 8.66 1.83
C ASN A 270 27.00 8.65 2.64
N PRO A 271 27.90 7.67 2.41
CA PRO A 271 29.06 7.42 3.29
C PRO A 271 30.17 8.48 3.20
N THR A 272 30.12 9.36 2.19
CA THR A 272 31.03 10.49 2.03
C THR A 272 30.46 11.81 2.56
N GLY A 273 29.14 11.88 2.79
CA GLY A 273 28.43 13.14 3.05
C GLY A 273 28.47 14.09 1.85
N SER A 274 28.54 13.55 0.63
CA SER A 274 28.69 14.34 -0.60
C SER A 274 27.34 14.85 -1.10
N THR A 275 27.35 16.04 -1.70
CA THR A 275 26.22 16.63 -2.45
C THR A 275 26.56 16.81 -3.93
N ALA A 276 27.80 16.51 -4.32
CA ALA A 276 28.33 16.73 -5.67
C ALA A 276 27.63 15.88 -6.72
N GLU A 277 27.42 16.44 -7.91
CA GLU A 277 26.74 15.78 -9.03
C GLU A 277 27.54 14.60 -9.59
N SER A 278 28.88 14.65 -9.52
CA SER A 278 29.74 13.55 -9.95
C SER A 278 29.67 12.30 -9.07
N ASP A 279 29.07 12.41 -7.88
CA ASP A 279 28.95 11.34 -6.90
C ASP A 279 27.52 10.75 -6.86
N LYS A 280 26.54 11.37 -7.57
CA LYS A 280 25.13 10.96 -7.60
C LYS A 280 24.88 9.87 -8.66
N ILE A 281 24.57 8.65 -8.24
CA ILE A 281 24.13 7.56 -9.12
C ILE A 281 22.65 7.78 -9.43
N ARG A 282 22.34 8.41 -10.57
CA ARG A 282 20.96 8.72 -10.97
C ARG A 282 20.21 7.47 -11.46
N LEU A 283 18.94 7.37 -11.11
CA LEU A 283 18.01 6.39 -11.68
C LEU A 283 17.58 6.89 -13.06
N GLY A 284 17.33 6.01 -14.03
CA GLY A 284 16.79 6.41 -15.34
C GLY A 284 17.67 7.34 -16.19
N VAL A 285 19.00 7.20 -16.12
CA VAL A 285 19.95 8.07 -16.84
C VAL A 285 21.08 7.24 -17.47
N THR A 286 21.32 7.46 -18.76
CA THR A 286 22.36 6.78 -19.55
C THR A 286 23.75 6.87 -18.92
N GLY A 287 24.36 5.71 -18.66
CA GLY A 287 25.64 5.55 -17.98
C GLY A 287 25.55 5.42 -16.45
N HIS A 288 24.36 5.56 -15.85
CA HIS A 288 24.10 5.33 -14.42
C HIS A 288 23.24 4.06 -14.24
N ILE A 289 22.04 4.15 -13.66
CA ILE A 289 21.07 3.04 -13.60
C ILE A 289 20.08 3.22 -14.75
N GLU A 290 20.02 2.23 -15.65
CA GLU A 290 19.18 2.20 -16.86
C GLU A 290 18.12 1.10 -16.70
N TYR A 291 16.84 1.44 -16.83
CA TYR A 291 15.74 0.46 -16.78
C TYR A 291 15.45 -0.12 -18.17
N PRO A 292 15.34 -1.46 -18.34
CA PRO A 292 14.97 -2.06 -19.61
C PRO A 292 13.49 -1.84 -19.98
N ASP A 293 13.21 -1.82 -21.30
CA ASP A 293 11.89 -1.74 -21.98
C ASP A 293 10.76 -2.68 -21.47
N ASP A 294 10.99 -3.55 -20.47
CA ASP A 294 10.04 -4.54 -19.96
C ASP A 294 10.07 -4.72 -18.41
N CYS A 295 10.82 -3.88 -17.66
CA CYS A 295 10.99 -4.04 -16.20
C CYS A 295 10.82 -2.78 -15.34
N GLY A 296 10.28 -3.00 -14.13
CA GLY A 296 9.99 -1.92 -13.17
C GLY A 296 11.24 -1.35 -12.51
N ALA A 297 11.08 -0.21 -11.83
CA ALA A 297 12.20 0.56 -11.27
C ALA A 297 13.00 -0.17 -10.18
N GLY A 298 12.44 -1.19 -9.53
CA GLY A 298 13.16 -2.11 -8.64
C GLY A 298 13.98 -3.18 -9.34
N LEU A 299 14.04 -3.17 -10.68
CA LEU A 299 14.52 -4.25 -11.56
C LEU A 299 13.71 -5.54 -11.44
N HIS A 300 12.41 -5.39 -11.15
CA HIS A 300 11.44 -6.47 -10.97
C HIS A 300 10.60 -6.69 -12.26
N PRO A 301 10.48 -7.93 -12.76
CA PRO A 301 9.67 -8.26 -13.94
C PRO A 301 8.16 -8.25 -13.63
N MET A 302 7.34 -7.99 -14.65
CA MET A 302 5.88 -7.92 -14.49
C MET A 302 5.18 -9.26 -14.27
N GLY A 303 5.42 -10.21 -15.18
CA GLY A 303 4.61 -11.43 -15.32
C GLY A 303 5.39 -12.67 -14.87
N PRO A 304 4.74 -13.84 -14.75
CA PRO A 304 5.42 -15.10 -14.46
C PRO A 304 6.16 -15.61 -15.71
N VAL A 305 7.33 -15.05 -15.98
CA VAL A 305 8.10 -15.34 -17.22
C VAL A 305 8.92 -16.64 -17.12
N SER A 306 8.96 -17.27 -15.95
CA SER A 306 9.50 -18.62 -15.73
C SER A 306 8.58 -19.46 -14.84
N HIS A 307 7.72 -20.30 -15.44
CA HIS A 307 7.00 -21.37 -14.71
C HIS A 307 7.75 -22.71 -14.81
N PRO A 308 8.50 -23.14 -13.78
CA PRO A 308 9.24 -24.41 -13.79
C PRO A 308 8.33 -25.64 -13.61
N ASP A 309 7.09 -25.45 -13.15
CA ASP A 309 6.09 -26.49 -12.85
C ASP A 309 5.30 -26.99 -14.09
N GLY A 310 5.45 -26.33 -15.24
CA GLY A 310 5.09 -26.89 -16.54
C GLY A 310 3.61 -26.80 -16.94
N VAL A 311 2.85 -25.84 -16.39
CA VAL A 311 1.47 -25.55 -16.84
C VAL A 311 1.50 -24.95 -18.28
N PRO A 312 0.91 -25.60 -19.30
CA PRO A 312 1.30 -25.34 -20.69
C PRO A 312 0.32 -24.44 -21.47
N THR A 313 0.35 -23.12 -21.26
CA THR A 313 -0.42 -22.14 -22.08
C THR A 313 0.40 -20.97 -22.64
N ASN A 314 1.36 -20.41 -21.89
CA ASN A 314 2.16 -19.26 -22.36
C ASN A 314 3.52 -19.65 -22.98
N PRO A 315 4.04 -18.89 -23.97
CA PRO A 315 5.39 -19.09 -24.47
C PRO A 315 6.40 -18.49 -23.48
N ALA A 316 7.40 -19.27 -23.07
CA ALA A 316 8.53 -18.77 -22.30
C ALA A 316 9.36 -17.80 -23.14
N VAL A 317 9.25 -16.50 -22.84
CA VAL A 317 10.13 -15.43 -23.30
C VAL A 317 11.03 -15.05 -22.14
N LEU A 318 12.29 -14.72 -22.39
CA LEU A 318 13.17 -14.16 -21.36
C LEU A 318 12.85 -12.68 -21.19
N ASN A 319 11.84 -12.36 -20.36
CA ASN A 319 11.90 -11.12 -19.58
C ASN A 319 12.52 -11.48 -18.21
N ASP A 320 13.78 -11.10 -18.07
CA ASP A 320 14.64 -11.29 -16.90
C ASP A 320 15.31 -9.95 -16.54
N CYS A 321 14.68 -8.83 -16.94
CA CYS A 321 15.25 -7.48 -16.85
C CYS A 321 16.67 -7.37 -17.43
N GLY A 322 16.92 -8.01 -18.58
CA GLY A 322 18.25 -8.08 -19.20
C GLY A 322 19.25 -9.02 -18.50
N GLY A 323 18.81 -9.79 -17.50
CA GLY A 323 19.63 -10.55 -16.56
C GLY A 323 19.86 -9.84 -15.22
N ALA A 324 19.05 -8.82 -14.90
CA ALA A 324 19.15 -8.04 -13.66
C ALA A 324 18.12 -8.46 -12.59
N SER A 325 17.01 -9.11 -12.97
CA SER A 325 16.15 -9.75 -11.98
C SER A 325 16.78 -11.05 -11.51
N ASN A 326 16.63 -11.39 -10.23
CA ASN A 326 16.93 -12.74 -9.75
C ASN A 326 15.72 -13.66 -10.03
N GLY A 327 15.17 -13.60 -11.24
CA GLY A 327 13.83 -14.12 -11.56
C GLY A 327 12.69 -13.40 -10.83
N ASN A 328 11.52 -14.05 -10.80
CA ASN A 328 10.27 -13.57 -10.20
C ASN A 328 10.25 -13.75 -8.67
N VAL A 329 11.21 -13.18 -7.94
CA VAL A 329 11.25 -13.22 -6.46
C VAL A 329 11.13 -11.85 -5.81
N LEU A 330 10.44 -11.78 -4.68
CA LEU A 330 10.39 -10.57 -3.85
C LEU A 330 11.73 -10.32 -3.14
N THR A 331 12.00 -9.06 -2.85
CA THR A 331 13.23 -8.57 -2.24
C THR A 331 12.95 -7.96 -0.87
N PHE A 332 13.78 -8.21 0.14
CA PHE A 332 13.64 -7.61 1.47
C PHE A 332 14.18 -6.17 1.50
N SER A 333 13.44 -5.25 2.13
CA SER A 333 13.75 -3.80 2.17
C SER A 333 14.70 -3.35 3.29
N GLY A 334 15.33 -4.29 4.02
CA GLY A 334 16.35 -3.99 5.04
C GLY A 334 15.83 -3.24 6.27
N GLU A 335 16.73 -2.70 7.09
CA GLU A 335 16.37 -1.97 8.33
C GLU A 335 15.81 -0.57 8.08
N HIS A 336 16.02 0.00 6.89
CA HIS A 336 15.68 1.40 6.57
C HIS A 336 14.56 1.56 5.54
N GLY A 337 14.17 0.47 4.87
CA GLY A 337 13.29 0.53 3.71
C GLY A 337 14.08 0.92 2.46
N THR A 338 13.41 0.90 1.32
CA THR A 338 14.03 1.38 0.08
C THR A 338 14.00 2.91 0.06
N VAL A 339 15.14 3.52 0.38
CA VAL A 339 15.36 4.97 0.51
C VAL A 339 16.29 5.46 -0.60
N VAL A 340 15.82 6.47 -1.33
CA VAL A 340 16.58 7.17 -2.39
C VAL A 340 16.62 8.68 -2.10
N TYR A 341 17.35 9.45 -2.89
CA TYR A 341 17.44 10.90 -2.74
C TYR A 341 16.81 11.66 -3.90
N THR A 342 16.33 12.88 -3.62
CA THR A 342 15.94 13.87 -4.63
C THR A 342 16.45 15.28 -4.29
N GLN A 343 16.39 16.20 -5.26
CA GLN A 343 16.94 17.55 -5.14
C GLN A 343 15.86 18.59 -4.80
N MET A 344 15.98 19.27 -3.66
CA MET A 344 15.07 20.34 -3.22
C MET A 344 15.57 21.74 -3.63
N LYS A 345 14.78 22.80 -3.34
CA LYS A 345 15.08 24.21 -3.69
C LYS A 345 16.41 24.73 -3.13
N VAL A 346 16.75 24.30 -1.91
CA VAL A 346 17.89 24.78 -1.11
C VAL A 346 18.58 23.65 -0.33
N LEU A 347 18.05 22.43 -0.43
CA LEU A 347 18.55 21.23 0.23
C LEU A 347 18.95 20.24 -0.86
N GLU A 348 20.23 19.90 -0.91
CA GLU A 348 20.69 18.72 -1.62
C GLU A 348 20.42 17.49 -0.76
N ASN A 349 20.08 16.37 -1.41
CA ASN A 349 19.85 15.07 -0.78
C ASN A 349 18.67 15.05 0.22
N LEU A 350 17.46 15.40 -0.22
CA LEU A 350 16.25 15.02 0.52
C LEU A 350 16.06 13.50 0.40
N PRO A 351 16.06 12.71 1.50
CA PRO A 351 15.73 11.29 1.44
C PRO A 351 14.24 11.08 1.14
N ILE A 352 13.94 9.99 0.45
CA ILE A 352 12.62 9.59 -0.04
C ILE A 352 12.49 8.08 0.19
N THR A 353 11.67 7.69 1.16
CA THR A 353 11.27 6.29 1.34
C THR A 353 10.24 5.92 0.27
N LEU A 354 10.62 5.02 -0.63
CA LEU A 354 9.74 4.47 -1.67
C LEU A 354 8.92 3.29 -1.13
N THR A 355 9.49 2.52 -0.21
CA THR A 355 8.86 1.37 0.45
C THR A 355 9.31 1.29 1.91
N SER A 356 8.39 0.95 2.81
CA SER A 356 8.62 0.74 4.25
C SER A 356 9.74 -0.26 4.61
N PRO A 357 10.41 -0.16 5.79
CA PRO A 357 11.45 -1.11 6.24
C PRO A 357 10.94 -2.53 6.52
N ARG A 358 11.83 -3.52 6.57
CA ARG A 358 11.56 -4.93 6.98
C ARG A 358 10.32 -5.55 6.29
N ILE A 359 10.15 -5.28 5.01
CA ILE A 359 9.06 -5.83 4.19
C ILE A 359 9.61 -6.50 2.93
N TRP A 360 8.87 -7.46 2.39
CA TRP A 360 9.18 -8.10 1.13
C TRP A 360 8.50 -7.36 -0.01
N GLU A 361 9.27 -6.82 -0.95
CA GLU A 361 8.80 -5.92 -2.00
C GLU A 361 9.10 -6.37 -3.43
N ALA A 362 8.31 -5.88 -4.37
CA ALA A 362 8.73 -5.69 -5.76
C ALA A 362 8.33 -4.27 -6.19
N LEU A 363 9.32 -3.42 -6.48
CA LEU A 363 9.18 -1.96 -6.53
C LEU A 363 9.03 -1.44 -7.97
N GLY A 364 8.15 -0.45 -8.14
CA GLY A 364 8.04 0.30 -9.40
C GLY A 364 7.41 -0.51 -10.53
N LEU A 365 6.49 -1.42 -10.21
CA LEU A 365 5.78 -2.26 -11.16
C LEU A 365 4.64 -1.48 -11.85
N PRO A 366 4.31 -1.78 -13.12
CA PRO A 366 3.35 -1.01 -13.91
C PRO A 366 1.89 -1.26 -13.52
N LEU A 367 1.11 -0.19 -13.39
CA LEU A 367 -0.35 -0.23 -13.20
C LEU A 367 -1.11 0.02 -14.50
N THR A 368 -1.71 -1.04 -15.04
CA THR A 368 -2.61 -0.95 -16.20
C THR A 368 -3.56 -2.14 -16.25
N PRO A 369 -4.75 -1.98 -16.86
CA PRO A 369 -5.75 -3.04 -16.92
C PRO A 369 -5.44 -4.03 -18.06
N PHE A 370 -5.11 -5.26 -17.68
CA PHE A 370 -4.74 -6.34 -18.60
C PHE A 370 -5.96 -6.96 -19.29
N GLU A 371 -6.33 -6.40 -20.44
CA GLU A 371 -7.32 -6.99 -21.35
C GLU A 371 -6.69 -8.08 -22.26
N ASP A 372 -6.02 -9.08 -21.65
CA ASP A 372 -5.43 -10.35 -22.21
C ASP A 372 -5.59 -10.53 -23.72
N SER A 373 -6.86 -10.69 -24.10
CA SER A 373 -7.30 -11.26 -25.36
C SER A 373 -7.62 -10.24 -26.45
N ILE A 374 -7.67 -8.94 -26.16
CA ILE A 374 -7.82 -7.91 -27.18
C ILE A 374 -6.44 -7.36 -27.51
N ASN A 375 -6.00 -7.59 -28.75
CA ASN A 375 -4.83 -6.93 -29.32
C ASN A 375 -5.15 -5.43 -29.48
N PHE A 376 -4.96 -4.68 -28.40
CA PHE A 376 -5.45 -3.32 -28.20
C PHE A 376 -5.13 -2.40 -29.38
N PHE A 377 -3.89 -2.42 -29.86
CA PHE A 377 -3.44 -1.60 -30.98
C PHE A 377 -3.87 -2.09 -32.37
N ALA A 378 -4.49 -3.27 -32.49
CA ALA A 378 -4.99 -3.82 -33.75
C ALA A 378 -6.53 -3.74 -33.88
N ASP A 379 -7.27 -3.80 -32.77
CA ASP A 379 -8.73 -3.64 -32.76
C ASP A 379 -9.26 -2.91 -31.51
N PRO A 380 -9.06 -1.58 -31.39
CA PRO A 380 -9.69 -0.78 -30.34
C PRO A 380 -11.22 -0.71 -30.44
N GLY A 381 -11.82 -1.13 -31.57
CA GLY A 381 -13.28 -1.21 -31.71
C GLY A 381 -13.90 -2.27 -30.81
N ALA A 382 -13.11 -3.26 -30.38
CA ALA A 382 -13.50 -4.25 -29.37
C ALA A 382 -13.35 -3.76 -27.92
N MET A 383 -12.68 -2.62 -27.67
CA MET A 383 -12.38 -2.13 -26.32
C MET A 383 -13.53 -1.30 -25.74
N PHE A 384 -14.41 -1.95 -24.97
CA PHE A 384 -15.42 -1.28 -24.16
C PHE A 384 -14.87 -0.95 -22.77
N GLU A 385 -15.38 0.11 -22.15
CA GLU A 385 -15.04 0.47 -20.77
C GLU A 385 -15.46 -0.64 -19.78
N ASP A 386 -16.56 -1.36 -20.05
CA ASP A 386 -17.04 -2.47 -19.21
C ASP A 386 -16.22 -3.78 -19.38
N SER A 387 -15.26 -3.81 -20.32
CA SER A 387 -14.24 -4.86 -20.39
C SER A 387 -13.18 -4.70 -19.29
N VAL A 388 -12.82 -3.45 -18.95
CA VAL A 388 -11.81 -3.11 -17.95
C VAL A 388 -12.06 -3.85 -16.63
N ARG A 389 -11.00 -4.44 -16.07
CA ARG A 389 -11.00 -4.98 -14.70
C ARG A 389 -10.36 -3.94 -13.76
N PRO A 390 -10.98 -3.64 -12.61
CA PRO A 390 -10.54 -2.56 -11.72
C PRO A 390 -9.34 -2.89 -10.84
N PHE A 391 -8.83 -4.13 -10.85
CA PHE A 391 -7.64 -4.50 -10.10
C PHE A 391 -6.92 -5.72 -10.69
N VAL A 392 -5.65 -5.86 -10.32
CA VAL A 392 -4.82 -7.04 -10.53
C VAL A 392 -4.65 -7.76 -9.20
N ALA A 393 -4.79 -9.08 -9.17
CA ALA A 393 -4.41 -9.87 -8.01
C ALA A 393 -2.88 -10.06 -8.02
N MET A 394 -2.19 -9.49 -7.04
CA MET A 394 -0.76 -9.73 -6.82
C MET A 394 -0.64 -11.01 -6.00
N LYS A 395 0.15 -11.97 -6.48
CA LYS A 395 0.24 -13.33 -5.93
C LYS A 395 1.66 -13.57 -5.44
N ALA A 396 1.80 -14.23 -4.30
CA ALA A 396 3.09 -14.71 -3.79
C ALA A 396 2.98 -16.14 -3.27
N ARG A 397 4.02 -16.95 -3.50
CA ARG A 397 4.13 -18.35 -3.05
C ARG A 397 5.45 -18.59 -2.36
N LEU A 398 5.41 -19.27 -1.22
CA LEU A 398 6.62 -19.71 -0.53
C LEU A 398 7.19 -20.97 -1.22
N ARG A 399 8.46 -20.91 -1.63
CA ARG A 399 9.23 -22.06 -2.16
C ARG A 399 10.44 -22.33 -1.26
N HIS A 400 10.87 -23.58 -1.20
CA HIS A 400 12.19 -23.91 -0.64
C HIS A 400 13.29 -23.28 -1.50
N TYR A 401 14.36 -22.82 -0.86
CA TYR A 401 15.53 -22.30 -1.56
C TYR A 401 16.39 -23.44 -2.16
N ASP A 402 16.83 -23.27 -3.41
CA ASP A 402 17.87 -24.08 -4.05
C ASP A 402 18.83 -23.15 -4.82
N GLU A 403 20.08 -23.05 -4.37
CA GLU A 403 21.15 -22.27 -5.01
C GLU A 403 21.37 -22.60 -6.52
N ASN A 404 20.91 -23.78 -6.96
CA ASN A 404 21.06 -24.28 -8.33
C ASN A 404 19.83 -23.97 -9.21
N ALA A 405 18.74 -23.47 -8.62
CA ALA A 405 17.51 -23.12 -9.32
C ALA A 405 17.51 -21.65 -9.78
N TYR A 406 16.76 -21.36 -10.83
CA TYR A 406 16.56 -19.99 -11.30
C TYR A 406 15.82 -19.17 -10.24
N GLY A 407 16.38 -18.02 -9.85
CA GLY A 407 15.88 -17.21 -8.73
C GLY A 407 15.88 -17.91 -7.37
N GLY A 408 16.68 -18.96 -7.19
CA GLY A 408 16.64 -19.77 -5.96
C GLY A 408 15.38 -20.62 -5.80
N MET A 409 14.49 -20.68 -6.80
CA MET A 409 13.15 -21.26 -6.68
C MET A 409 13.15 -22.79 -6.76
N GLY A 410 13.29 -23.45 -5.61
CA GLY A 410 13.09 -24.89 -5.44
C GLY A 410 11.61 -25.32 -5.44
N ASP A 411 11.32 -26.46 -4.82
CA ASP A 411 9.95 -26.99 -4.72
C ASP A 411 9.03 -26.07 -3.88
N PRO A 412 7.73 -25.95 -4.22
CA PRO A 412 6.75 -25.23 -3.40
C PRO A 412 6.64 -25.78 -1.98
N VAL A 413 6.59 -24.88 -0.98
CA VAL A 413 6.27 -25.27 0.41
C VAL A 413 4.80 -25.69 0.44
N LEU A 414 4.53 -26.93 0.90
CA LEU A 414 3.18 -27.48 0.94
C LEU A 414 2.63 -27.53 2.37
N GLN A 415 1.42 -26.99 2.53
CA GLN A 415 0.64 -27.03 3.75
C GLN A 415 -0.68 -27.73 3.48
N ASN A 416 -1.00 -28.79 4.24
CA ASN A 416 -2.19 -29.64 4.02
C ASN A 416 -2.34 -30.21 2.58
N GLY A 417 -1.25 -30.25 1.80
CA GLY A 417 -1.22 -30.69 0.41
C GLY A 417 -1.45 -29.59 -0.64
N THR A 418 -1.58 -28.33 -0.22
CA THR A 418 -1.71 -27.14 -1.07
C THR A 418 -0.45 -26.26 -0.94
N PRO A 419 0.03 -25.58 -1.98
CA PRO A 419 1.10 -24.60 -1.84
C PRO A 419 0.74 -23.49 -0.85
N VAL A 420 1.72 -23.03 -0.07
CA VAL A 420 1.59 -21.83 0.78
C VAL A 420 1.58 -20.60 -0.14
N GLU A 421 0.42 -19.96 -0.26
CA GLU A 421 0.21 -18.78 -1.11
C GLU A 421 -0.47 -17.65 -0.35
N GLY A 422 -0.01 -16.43 -0.59
CA GLY A 422 -0.72 -15.19 -0.29
C GLY A 422 -1.17 -14.52 -1.59
N PHE A 423 -2.11 -13.59 -1.47
CA PHE A 423 -2.43 -12.66 -2.54
C PHE A 423 -2.98 -11.35 -1.97
N GLY A 424 -2.82 -10.26 -2.70
CA GLY A 424 -3.51 -8.98 -2.47
C GLY A 424 -4.07 -8.44 -3.79
N THR A 425 -4.68 -7.24 -3.80
CA THR A 425 -5.19 -6.63 -5.04
C THR A 425 -4.73 -5.19 -5.20
N ALA A 426 -4.06 -4.88 -6.30
CA ALA A 426 -3.75 -3.51 -6.69
C ALA A 426 -4.90 -2.96 -7.54
N PRO A 427 -5.69 -1.97 -7.08
CA PRO A 427 -6.70 -1.32 -7.88
C PRO A 427 -6.07 -0.49 -9.01
N ILE A 428 -6.90 -0.14 -9.98
CA ILE A 428 -6.54 0.64 -11.15
C ILE A 428 -7.58 1.75 -11.29
N ASP A 429 -7.15 2.97 -10.99
CA ASP A 429 -7.92 4.19 -11.19
C ASP A 429 -7.68 4.70 -12.62
N ILE A 430 -8.76 4.95 -13.34
CA ILE A 430 -8.77 5.37 -14.74
C ILE A 430 -9.63 6.63 -14.83
N PRO A 431 -9.02 7.82 -14.90
CA PRO A 431 -9.78 9.05 -14.92
C PRO A 431 -10.73 9.12 -16.12
N ASN A 432 -12.02 9.27 -15.85
CA ASN A 432 -13.06 9.42 -16.88
C ASN A 432 -13.02 10.80 -17.57
N CYS A 433 -11.84 11.33 -17.83
CA CYS A 433 -11.63 12.66 -18.41
C CYS A 433 -12.44 12.82 -19.71
N GLU A 434 -12.59 11.77 -20.51
CA GLU A 434 -13.32 11.81 -21.78
C GLU A 434 -14.81 12.10 -21.62
N ARG A 435 -15.46 11.69 -20.52
CA ARG A 435 -16.88 11.98 -20.24
C ARG A 435 -17.20 13.48 -20.15
N CYS A 436 -16.19 14.32 -19.90
CA CYS A 436 -16.31 15.78 -19.96
C CYS A 436 -15.50 16.39 -21.12
N HIS A 437 -14.27 15.91 -21.34
CA HIS A 437 -13.31 16.50 -22.28
C HIS A 437 -13.48 16.06 -23.74
N SER A 438 -14.14 14.93 -24.02
CA SER A 438 -14.52 14.53 -25.38
C SER A 438 -15.96 14.94 -25.75
N GLU A 439 -16.65 15.64 -24.85
CA GLU A 439 -18.04 16.09 -25.01
C GLU A 439 -18.17 17.60 -25.27
N VAL A 440 -19.34 18.04 -25.76
CA VAL A 440 -19.65 19.45 -26.06
C VAL A 440 -21.07 19.83 -25.67
N ASP A 441 -21.27 21.07 -25.20
CA ASP A 441 -22.57 21.61 -24.75
C ASP A 441 -23.25 20.86 -23.58
N THR A 442 -22.62 19.83 -23.00
CA THR A 442 -23.05 19.20 -21.74
C THR A 442 -22.77 20.10 -20.53
N THR A 443 -23.27 19.70 -19.36
CA THR A 443 -23.17 20.42 -18.08
C THR A 443 -21.73 20.70 -17.69
N ASN A 444 -20.90 19.66 -17.69
CA ASN A 444 -19.52 19.69 -17.18
C ASN A 444 -18.45 19.69 -18.29
N SER A 445 -18.85 19.63 -19.57
CA SER A 445 -17.93 19.85 -20.69
C SER A 445 -17.38 21.29 -20.68
N PRO A 446 -16.06 21.48 -20.83
CA PRO A 446 -15.44 22.81 -20.97
C PRO A 446 -15.69 23.44 -22.36
N HIS A 447 -16.24 22.68 -23.32
CA HIS A 447 -16.46 23.12 -24.70
C HIS A 447 -17.92 23.48 -24.98
N LYS A 448 -18.14 24.42 -25.91
CA LYS A 448 -19.44 24.76 -26.47
C LYS A 448 -19.40 24.77 -28.01
N SER A 449 -20.55 24.59 -28.65
CA SER A 449 -20.65 24.48 -30.12
C SER A 449 -20.05 25.68 -30.86
N GLY A 450 -18.87 25.47 -31.47
CA GLY A 450 -18.15 26.48 -32.26
C GLY A 450 -16.77 26.86 -31.72
N ASP A 451 -16.34 26.30 -30.58
CA ASP A 451 -15.00 26.53 -30.04
C ASP A 451 -13.89 25.95 -30.93
N GLU A 452 -12.75 26.63 -30.96
CA GLU A 452 -11.61 26.27 -31.83
C GLU A 452 -10.91 24.98 -31.39
N ILE A 453 -10.71 24.79 -30.08
CA ILE A 453 -10.16 23.54 -29.51
C ILE A 453 -11.07 22.36 -29.84
N TRP A 454 -12.40 22.53 -29.69
CA TRP A 454 -13.38 21.50 -30.03
C TRP A 454 -13.26 21.01 -31.47
N SER A 455 -12.83 21.87 -32.41
CA SER A 455 -12.54 21.42 -33.78
C SER A 455 -11.36 20.44 -33.86
N LYS A 456 -10.31 20.62 -33.05
CA LYS A 456 -9.20 19.65 -32.93
C LYS A 456 -9.66 18.35 -32.27
N VAL A 457 -10.42 18.44 -31.17
CA VAL A 457 -11.02 17.30 -30.44
C VAL A 457 -11.87 16.43 -31.39
N GLN A 458 -12.74 17.05 -32.19
CA GLN A 458 -13.55 16.33 -33.17
C GLN A 458 -12.71 15.76 -34.34
N GLN A 459 -11.59 16.37 -34.72
CA GLN A 459 -10.69 15.80 -35.73
C GLN A 459 -9.96 14.55 -35.21
N GLU A 460 -9.54 14.55 -33.94
CA GLU A 460 -8.90 13.41 -33.27
C GLU A 460 -9.85 12.21 -33.22
N TYR A 461 -11.08 12.42 -32.76
CA TYR A 461 -12.14 11.40 -32.72
C TYR A 461 -12.36 10.76 -34.10
N ASN A 462 -12.59 11.59 -35.13
CA ASN A 462 -12.84 11.11 -36.49
C ASN A 462 -11.62 10.38 -37.08
N PHE A 463 -10.40 10.81 -36.75
CA PHE A 463 -9.18 10.15 -37.20
C PHE A 463 -9.12 8.71 -36.69
N TRP A 464 -9.30 8.47 -35.40
CA TRP A 464 -9.20 7.12 -34.83
C TRP A 464 -10.35 6.22 -35.26
N MET A 465 -11.58 6.74 -35.32
CA MET A 465 -12.71 6.03 -35.92
C MET A 465 -12.40 5.60 -37.37
N SER A 466 -11.76 6.47 -38.16
CA SER A 466 -11.40 6.19 -39.56
C SER A 466 -10.12 5.34 -39.72
N TYR A 467 -9.18 5.39 -38.78
CA TYR A 467 -7.93 4.63 -38.82
C TYR A 467 -8.17 3.15 -38.53
N TYR A 468 -8.95 2.87 -37.48
CA TYR A 468 -9.33 1.52 -37.09
C TYR A 468 -10.61 1.00 -37.77
N ASN A 469 -11.27 1.84 -38.60
CA ASN A 469 -12.52 1.50 -39.28
C ASN A 469 -13.63 1.08 -38.28
N ILE A 470 -13.70 1.78 -37.14
CA ILE A 470 -14.69 1.55 -36.08
C ILE A 470 -16.08 1.92 -36.62
N GLY A 471 -17.02 0.98 -36.55
CA GLY A 471 -18.33 1.05 -37.16
C GLY A 471 -19.49 1.20 -36.17
N PRO A 472 -20.73 1.37 -36.67
CA PRO A 472 -21.91 1.50 -35.81
C PRO A 472 -22.26 0.19 -35.09
N GLY A 473 -21.88 0.10 -33.81
CA GLY A 473 -22.03 -1.09 -32.97
C GLY A 473 -20.74 -1.52 -32.28
N ASP A 474 -19.60 -1.01 -32.76
CA ASP A 474 -18.28 -1.15 -32.15
C ASP A 474 -18.07 -0.03 -31.10
N SER A 475 -17.06 -0.15 -30.25
CA SER A 475 -16.76 0.84 -29.18
C SER A 475 -16.10 2.11 -29.71
N ASP A 476 -16.55 3.27 -29.23
CA ASP A 476 -15.95 4.58 -29.52
C ASP A 476 -15.04 5.11 -28.41
N TRP A 477 -14.81 4.30 -27.36
CA TRP A 477 -14.17 4.74 -26.13
C TRP A 477 -12.69 5.14 -26.31
N TYR A 478 -11.90 4.35 -27.05
CA TYR A 478 -10.52 4.71 -27.39
C TYR A 478 -10.42 6.04 -28.20
N PRO A 479 -11.22 6.25 -29.26
CA PRO A 479 -11.37 7.56 -29.89
C PRO A 479 -11.75 8.70 -28.93
N ARG A 480 -12.64 8.48 -27.95
CA ARG A 480 -12.99 9.48 -26.92
C ARG A 480 -11.81 9.80 -26.01
N LEU A 481 -11.09 8.80 -25.49
CA LEU A 481 -9.87 8.95 -24.67
C LEU A 481 -8.80 9.79 -25.39
N LYS A 482 -8.49 9.47 -26.64
CA LYS A 482 -7.57 10.25 -27.50
C LYS A 482 -8.01 11.71 -27.65
N SER A 483 -9.30 11.91 -27.89
CA SER A 483 -9.90 13.24 -28.03
C SER A 483 -9.86 14.05 -26.72
N ALA A 484 -9.96 13.38 -25.57
CA ALA A 484 -9.82 13.99 -24.26
C ALA A 484 -8.40 14.54 -24.02
N ALA A 485 -7.35 13.84 -24.44
CA ALA A 485 -5.98 14.34 -24.36
C ALA A 485 -5.79 15.62 -25.21
N ILE A 486 -6.31 15.64 -26.45
CA ILE A 486 -6.31 16.84 -27.31
C ILE A 486 -7.13 18.00 -26.71
N SER A 487 -8.21 17.69 -25.99
CA SER A 487 -9.00 18.68 -25.24
C SER A 487 -8.22 19.29 -24.07
N ILE A 488 -7.59 18.46 -23.24
CA ILE A 488 -6.79 18.89 -22.09
C ILE A 488 -5.60 19.74 -22.54
N LEU A 489 -4.79 19.23 -23.48
CA LEU A 489 -3.62 19.95 -24.00
C LEU A 489 -4.01 21.27 -24.68
N GLY A 490 -5.09 21.28 -25.48
CA GLY A 490 -5.56 22.50 -26.15
C GLY A 490 -6.15 23.54 -25.18
N LEU A 491 -6.74 23.12 -24.07
CA LEU A 491 -7.16 24.01 -22.98
C LEU A 491 -5.95 24.54 -22.20
N HIS A 492 -4.91 23.72 -22.00
CA HIS A 492 -3.66 24.13 -21.38
C HIS A 492 -2.94 25.19 -22.22
N ASP A 493 -2.78 24.95 -23.53
CA ASP A 493 -2.19 25.91 -24.48
C ASP A 493 -2.95 27.25 -24.46
N LYS A 494 -4.28 27.21 -24.49
CA LYS A 494 -5.15 28.41 -24.45
C LYS A 494 -5.08 29.18 -23.14
N ASN A 495 -4.95 28.50 -22.00
CA ASN A 495 -5.10 29.10 -20.66
C ASN A 495 -3.75 29.43 -20.00
N GLN A 496 -2.69 28.69 -20.31
CA GLN A 496 -1.35 28.81 -19.72
C GLN A 496 -0.27 29.22 -20.73
N GLY A 497 -0.58 29.27 -22.03
CA GLY A 497 0.34 29.72 -23.08
C GLY A 497 1.36 28.67 -23.55
N THR A 498 1.16 27.39 -23.25
CA THR A 498 1.95 26.29 -23.82
C THR A 498 1.67 26.12 -25.32
N GLY A 499 2.53 25.36 -26.01
CA GLY A 499 2.44 25.07 -27.45
C GLY A 499 2.30 23.57 -27.76
N PHE A 500 1.70 22.77 -26.87
CA PHE A 500 1.64 21.31 -27.01
C PHE A 500 0.96 20.86 -28.30
N LEU A 501 0.00 21.63 -28.82
CA LEU A 501 -0.74 21.34 -30.06
C LEU A 501 -0.34 22.22 -31.25
N ASP A 502 0.80 22.91 -31.22
CA ASP A 502 1.29 23.72 -32.36
C ASP A 502 1.57 22.85 -33.60
N ASN A 503 2.13 21.65 -33.39
CA ASN A 503 2.44 20.69 -34.46
C ASN A 503 1.27 19.73 -34.80
N TYR A 504 0.12 19.84 -34.11
CA TYR A 504 -1.02 18.94 -34.31
C TYR A 504 -1.60 19.02 -35.74
N PRO A 505 -1.69 17.92 -36.50
CA PRO A 505 -2.11 17.91 -37.89
C PRO A 505 -3.63 18.06 -38.01
N ALA A 506 -4.08 19.14 -38.66
CA ALA A 506 -5.49 19.48 -38.83
C ALA A 506 -6.21 18.58 -39.87
N CYS A 507 -6.32 17.28 -39.58
CA CYS A 507 -6.93 16.25 -40.43
C CYS A 507 -7.77 15.26 -39.60
N GLY A 508 -8.88 14.79 -40.18
CA GLY A 508 -9.85 13.92 -39.51
C GLY A 508 -9.91 12.49 -40.07
N THR A 509 -9.02 12.12 -40.99
CA THR A 509 -8.88 10.76 -41.54
C THR A 509 -7.43 10.48 -41.94
N PRO A 510 -6.98 9.21 -41.98
CA PRO A 510 -5.62 8.87 -42.42
C PRO A 510 -5.29 9.40 -43.82
N ALA A 511 -6.23 9.28 -44.76
CA ALA A 511 -6.06 9.74 -46.14
C ALA A 511 -5.95 11.28 -46.29
N GLU A 512 -6.48 12.05 -45.33
CA GLU A 512 -6.25 13.50 -45.26
C GLU A 512 -4.88 13.81 -44.66
N CYS A 513 -4.47 13.08 -43.61
CA CYS A 513 -3.18 13.27 -42.96
C CYS A 513 -2.01 12.88 -43.89
N ASP A 514 -2.09 11.75 -44.59
CA ASP A 514 -1.14 11.31 -45.62
C ASP A 514 -0.99 12.35 -46.74
N ALA A 515 -2.09 13.02 -47.10
CA ALA A 515 -2.09 14.06 -48.13
C ALA A 515 -1.50 15.41 -47.66
N LEU A 516 -1.36 15.62 -46.35
CA LEU A 516 -0.78 16.81 -45.74
C LEU A 516 0.69 16.62 -45.32
N ALA A 517 1.10 15.39 -44.97
CA ALA A 517 2.42 15.08 -44.40
C ALA A 517 3.25 14.10 -45.26
N ALA A 518 3.02 14.10 -46.57
CA ALA A 518 3.68 13.18 -47.51
C ALA A 518 5.23 13.23 -47.48
N ASP A 519 5.82 14.36 -47.11
CA ASP A 519 7.28 14.51 -46.97
C ASP A 519 7.80 13.96 -45.63
N LEU A 520 7.13 14.24 -44.49
CA LEU A 520 7.46 13.69 -43.17
C LEU A 520 7.46 12.15 -43.16
N SER A 521 6.49 11.56 -43.87
CA SER A 521 6.36 10.10 -44.07
C SER A 521 7.58 9.45 -44.75
N ALA A 522 8.44 10.25 -45.42
CA ALA A 522 9.62 9.78 -46.13
C ALA A 522 10.94 9.98 -45.38
N GLU A 523 11.00 10.83 -44.35
CA GLU A 523 12.27 11.17 -43.66
C GLU A 523 12.56 10.26 -42.46
N ASN A 524 11.55 9.92 -41.63
CA ASN A 524 11.77 9.24 -40.35
C ASN A 524 11.69 7.70 -40.40
N ASN A 525 11.39 7.10 -41.55
CA ASN A 525 11.32 5.64 -41.76
C ASN A 525 10.39 4.86 -40.80
N ARG A 526 9.49 5.56 -40.09
CA ARG A 526 8.44 5.08 -39.17
C ARG A 526 7.05 5.50 -39.69
N PRO A 527 5.95 4.80 -39.37
CA PRO A 527 4.62 5.19 -39.82
C PRO A 527 4.13 6.44 -39.07
N VAL A 528 4.22 7.62 -39.70
CA VAL A 528 4.11 8.95 -39.08
C VAL A 528 2.80 9.26 -38.31
N PHE A 529 1.77 8.42 -38.43
CA PHE A 529 0.49 8.58 -37.69
C PHE A 529 0.08 7.36 -36.86
N ALA A 530 0.97 6.40 -36.64
CA ALA A 530 0.70 5.22 -35.81
C ALA A 530 1.68 5.15 -34.62
N GLN A 531 1.12 5.12 -33.41
CA GLN A 531 1.79 4.73 -32.15
C GLN A 531 2.93 5.62 -31.61
N SER A 532 3.21 6.80 -32.15
CA SER A 532 4.19 7.75 -31.55
C SER A 532 3.70 9.21 -31.59
N THR A 533 2.54 9.44 -30.94
CA THR A 533 1.79 10.71 -30.84
C THR A 533 1.26 11.29 -32.18
N ARG A 534 0.14 12.04 -32.14
CA ARG A 534 -0.26 12.97 -33.24
C ARG A 534 -0.01 14.44 -32.86
N ILE A 535 0.48 14.73 -31.65
CA ILE A 535 0.78 16.10 -31.25
C ILE A 535 2.09 16.61 -31.88
N GLY A 536 2.90 15.71 -32.44
CA GLY A 536 4.06 16.03 -33.29
C GLY A 536 5.39 16.14 -32.53
N ASN A 537 5.36 15.88 -31.23
CA ASN A 537 6.52 15.76 -30.32
C ASN A 537 6.38 14.45 -29.52
N THR A 538 7.28 14.20 -28.57
CA THR A 538 7.15 13.17 -27.51
C THR A 538 5.91 13.39 -26.60
N THR A 539 5.59 12.41 -25.77
CA THR A 539 4.53 12.48 -24.74
C THR A 539 4.69 13.69 -23.83
N VAL A 540 3.57 14.34 -23.50
CA VAL A 540 3.52 15.34 -22.43
C VAL A 540 3.50 14.63 -21.06
N LEU A 541 4.66 14.52 -20.43
CA LEU A 541 4.78 14.17 -19.01
C LEU A 541 4.61 15.45 -18.18
N CYS A 542 3.46 15.63 -17.53
CA CYS A 542 3.16 16.87 -16.81
C CYS A 542 4.16 17.13 -15.66
N GLN A 543 4.72 16.07 -15.07
CA GLN A 543 5.76 16.10 -14.03
C GLN A 543 7.07 16.77 -14.50
N ARG A 544 7.35 16.85 -15.81
CA ARG A 544 8.49 17.65 -16.31
C ARG A 544 8.33 19.16 -16.05
N CYS A 545 7.15 19.63 -15.64
CA CYS A 545 6.86 21.06 -15.37
C CYS A 545 6.20 21.32 -14.01
N HIS A 546 5.33 20.43 -13.55
CA HIS A 546 4.64 20.54 -12.26
C HIS A 546 5.35 19.68 -11.22
N ALA A 547 5.65 20.25 -10.05
CA ALA A 547 6.03 19.43 -8.91
C ALA A 547 4.93 18.42 -8.58
N ASP A 548 5.33 17.17 -8.38
CA ASP A 548 4.46 16.04 -8.05
C ASP A 548 5.17 15.20 -7.00
N ASN A 549 4.69 15.32 -5.78
CA ASN A 549 5.33 14.75 -4.60
C ASN A 549 4.93 13.29 -4.35
N VAL A 550 3.91 12.76 -5.06
CA VAL A 550 3.62 11.31 -5.10
C VAL A 550 4.83 10.53 -5.60
N ILE A 551 5.55 11.06 -6.59
CA ILE A 551 6.81 10.49 -7.12
C ILE A 551 8.06 11.24 -6.67
N ALA A 552 7.94 12.15 -5.69
CA ALA A 552 9.02 13.01 -5.23
C ALA A 552 9.69 13.94 -6.28
N VAL A 553 8.99 14.33 -7.35
CA VAL A 553 9.39 15.50 -8.17
C VAL A 553 9.08 16.77 -7.37
N VAL A 554 10.02 17.20 -6.52
CA VAL A 554 9.81 18.27 -5.52
C VAL A 554 10.10 19.69 -6.03
N LYS A 555 10.43 19.87 -7.31
CA LYS A 555 10.66 21.18 -7.95
C LYS A 555 9.65 21.40 -9.10
N SER A 556 9.09 22.61 -9.17
CA SER A 556 8.31 23.04 -10.34
C SER A 556 9.18 23.82 -11.32
N ALA A 557 8.87 23.73 -12.61
CA ALA A 557 9.38 24.67 -13.60
C ALA A 557 8.73 26.07 -13.43
N SER A 558 9.21 27.04 -14.19
CA SER A 558 8.77 28.44 -14.11
C SER A 558 8.51 29.04 -15.49
N PHE A 559 7.57 29.97 -15.57
CA PHE A 559 7.27 30.74 -16.79
C PHE A 559 7.43 32.25 -16.53
N THR A 560 7.47 33.05 -17.60
CA THR A 560 7.42 34.52 -17.49
C THR A 560 6.03 34.99 -17.87
N ASP A 561 5.37 35.76 -16.99
CA ASP A 561 4.02 36.30 -17.25
C ASP A 561 4.02 37.53 -18.19
N ASP A 562 2.83 37.97 -18.59
CA ASP A 562 2.61 39.13 -19.48
C ASP A 562 3.21 40.45 -18.92
N ASP A 563 3.37 40.57 -17.59
CA ASP A 563 3.99 41.72 -16.92
C ASP A 563 5.54 41.60 -16.86
N GLY A 564 6.10 40.48 -17.33
CA GLY A 564 7.54 40.21 -17.38
C GLY A 564 8.11 39.61 -16.09
N SER A 565 7.26 39.08 -15.20
CA SER A 565 7.66 38.46 -13.93
C SER A 565 7.82 36.95 -14.08
N SER A 566 8.88 36.37 -13.52
CA SER A 566 8.94 34.91 -13.37
C SER A 566 7.89 34.44 -12.35
N LYS A 567 7.22 33.32 -12.67
CA LYS A 567 6.25 32.62 -11.83
C LYS A 567 6.59 31.13 -11.81
N VAL A 568 6.62 30.55 -10.61
CA VAL A 568 6.71 29.10 -10.43
C VAL A 568 5.36 28.48 -10.77
N ILE A 569 5.39 27.33 -11.46
CA ILE A 569 4.20 26.55 -11.82
C ILE A 569 3.65 25.85 -10.58
N LEU A 570 2.33 25.79 -10.45
CA LEU A 570 1.67 25.15 -9.31
C LEU A 570 1.89 23.63 -9.33
N PRO A 571 2.06 22.95 -8.19
CA PRO A 571 2.18 21.50 -8.15
C PRO A 571 0.93 20.82 -8.71
N MET A 572 1.08 19.58 -9.16
CA MET A 572 0.05 18.84 -9.91
C MET A 572 -1.29 18.82 -9.18
N SER A 573 -1.27 18.49 -7.89
CA SER A 573 -2.45 18.43 -7.03
C SER A 573 -3.15 19.78 -6.88
N GLU A 574 -2.41 20.89 -6.67
CA GLU A 574 -3.01 22.22 -6.60
C GLU A 574 -3.63 22.61 -7.95
N ALA A 575 -2.88 22.43 -9.05
CA ALA A 575 -3.29 22.82 -10.40
C ALA A 575 -4.59 22.11 -10.84
N ILE A 576 -4.69 20.81 -10.61
CA ILE A 576 -5.87 20.00 -11.00
C ILE A 576 -7.08 20.37 -10.14
N HIS A 577 -6.96 20.35 -8.80
CA HIS A 577 -8.10 20.65 -7.92
C HIS A 577 -8.58 22.10 -8.04
N GLN A 578 -7.65 23.06 -8.18
CA GLN A 578 -7.99 24.47 -8.44
C GLN A 578 -8.68 24.65 -9.79
N THR A 579 -8.26 23.94 -10.85
CA THR A 579 -8.94 24.02 -12.16
C THR A 579 -10.37 23.48 -12.09
N HIS A 580 -10.61 22.37 -11.38
CA HIS A 580 -11.91 21.70 -11.37
C HIS A 580 -12.91 22.24 -10.31
N ARG A 581 -12.44 22.89 -9.23
CA ARG A 581 -13.31 23.44 -8.17
C ARG A 581 -13.09 24.94 -7.85
N GLY A 582 -12.02 25.57 -8.35
CA GLY A 582 -11.52 26.85 -7.83
C GLY A 582 -11.97 28.16 -8.50
N VAL A 583 -12.87 28.15 -9.49
CA VAL A 583 -13.32 29.38 -10.20
C VAL A 583 -14.41 30.15 -9.39
N GLY A 584 -14.21 30.24 -8.07
CA GLY A 584 -15.20 30.61 -7.06
C GLY A 584 -15.80 29.38 -6.37
N GLU A 585 -16.17 29.54 -5.09
CA GLU A 585 -16.75 28.49 -4.23
C GLU A 585 -17.95 27.80 -4.90
N GLY A 586 -17.77 26.54 -5.30
CA GLY A 586 -18.70 25.76 -6.12
C GLY A 586 -18.10 25.25 -7.43
N GLY A 587 -17.13 25.96 -8.00
CA GLY A 587 -16.33 25.52 -9.16
C GLY A 587 -17.04 25.52 -10.52
N PRO A 588 -16.30 25.18 -11.60
CA PRO A 588 -16.86 25.01 -12.94
C PRO A 588 -17.67 23.72 -13.14
N ILE A 589 -17.42 22.65 -12.35
CA ILE A 589 -18.15 21.37 -12.51
C ILE A 589 -19.25 21.20 -11.45
N ALA A 590 -20.48 20.95 -11.93
CA ALA A 590 -21.64 20.65 -11.12
C ALA A 590 -21.66 19.16 -10.75
N PHE A 591 -21.00 18.83 -9.63
CA PHE A 591 -20.90 17.47 -9.10
C PHE A 591 -21.41 17.29 -7.66
N SER A 592 -21.95 18.34 -7.02
CA SER A 592 -22.58 18.25 -5.70
C SER A 592 -23.84 17.36 -5.73
N ASP A 593 -24.05 16.54 -4.70
CA ASP A 593 -25.24 15.69 -4.53
C ASP A 593 -26.39 16.40 -3.78
N SER A 594 -27.50 15.70 -3.47
CA SER A 594 -28.63 16.35 -2.77
C SER A 594 -28.33 16.66 -1.29
N LEU A 595 -27.27 16.06 -0.73
CA LEU A 595 -26.70 16.44 0.56
C LEU A 595 -25.57 17.47 0.41
N GLY A 596 -25.20 17.88 -0.80
CA GLY A 596 -24.10 18.79 -1.10
C GLY A 596 -22.71 18.17 -1.01
N ARG A 597 -22.55 16.86 -0.84
CA ARG A 597 -21.21 16.23 -0.94
C ARG A 597 -20.74 16.32 -2.40
N PHE A 598 -19.46 16.63 -2.60
CA PHE A 598 -18.90 16.75 -3.93
C PHE A 598 -18.56 15.37 -4.50
N GLY A 599 -19.27 14.97 -5.56
CA GLY A 599 -19.07 13.69 -6.25
C GLY A 599 -17.88 13.68 -7.21
N GLY A 600 -17.27 14.84 -7.49
CA GLY A 600 -16.25 14.99 -8.53
C GLY A 600 -15.01 14.13 -8.29
N CYS A 601 -14.68 13.87 -7.03
CA CYS A 601 -13.64 12.92 -6.63
C CYS A 601 -13.82 11.56 -7.33
N GLN A 602 -15.00 10.95 -7.27
CA GLN A 602 -15.29 9.66 -7.90
C GLN A 602 -15.67 9.76 -9.39
N GLY A 603 -15.84 10.97 -9.93
CA GLY A 603 -15.90 11.20 -11.37
C GLY A 603 -14.51 11.14 -12.02
N CYS A 604 -13.50 11.71 -11.34
CA CYS A 604 -12.10 11.74 -11.78
C CYS A 604 -11.25 10.59 -11.27
N HIS A 605 -11.62 9.97 -10.14
CA HIS A 605 -10.96 8.82 -9.51
C HIS A 605 -11.93 7.63 -9.30
N PRO A 606 -12.47 7.04 -10.37
CA PRO A 606 -13.30 5.84 -10.26
C PRO A 606 -12.49 4.58 -9.97
N ALA A 607 -13.17 3.55 -9.52
CA ALA A 607 -12.82 2.18 -9.90
C ALA A 607 -14.06 1.51 -10.48
N HIS A 608 -13.84 0.71 -11.53
CA HIS A 608 -14.83 -0.21 -12.08
C HIS A 608 -15.15 -1.32 -11.05
N ARG A 609 -16.08 -2.22 -11.36
CA ARG A 609 -16.40 -3.38 -10.50
C ARG A 609 -15.66 -4.62 -10.95
N SER A 610 -15.38 -5.59 -10.07
CA SER A 610 -14.75 -6.87 -10.46
C SER A 610 -15.55 -7.58 -11.58
N ASN A 611 -16.88 -7.61 -11.45
CA ASN A 611 -17.81 -8.08 -12.48
C ASN A 611 -17.82 -7.21 -13.75
N GLY A 612 -17.45 -5.93 -13.67
CA GLY A 612 -17.46 -4.96 -14.76
C GLY A 612 -18.83 -4.34 -15.06
N ASP A 613 -19.80 -4.38 -14.14
CA ASP A 613 -21.08 -3.69 -14.33
C ASP A 613 -20.96 -2.17 -14.05
N MET A 614 -21.50 -1.36 -14.97
CA MET A 614 -21.52 0.11 -14.91
C MET A 614 -22.85 0.68 -14.39
N ALA A 615 -23.85 -0.15 -14.08
CA ALA A 615 -25.15 0.31 -13.60
C ALA A 615 -25.03 0.94 -12.19
N GLY A 616 -25.15 2.27 -12.09
CA GLY A 616 -24.87 3.00 -10.83
C GLY A 616 -23.38 3.33 -10.64
N TYR A 617 -22.68 3.59 -11.75
CA TYR A 617 -21.37 4.23 -11.74
C TYR A 617 -21.53 5.75 -11.45
N PRO A 618 -20.59 6.41 -10.74
CA PRO A 618 -20.80 7.78 -10.23
C PRO A 618 -21.00 8.88 -11.29
N ILE A 619 -20.48 8.69 -12.51
CA ILE A 619 -20.49 9.67 -13.61
C ILE A 619 -21.19 9.11 -14.86
N THR A 620 -22.06 9.89 -15.49
CA THR A 620 -22.78 9.48 -16.72
C THR A 620 -21.88 9.57 -17.96
N GLU A 621 -22.28 8.95 -19.07
CA GLU A 621 -21.62 9.13 -20.38
C GLU A 621 -21.53 10.61 -20.81
N SER A 622 -22.49 11.45 -20.38
CA SER A 622 -22.54 12.90 -20.63
C SER A 622 -21.72 13.77 -19.65
N GLY A 623 -21.04 13.16 -18.68
CA GLY A 623 -20.22 13.84 -17.68
C GLY A 623 -21.00 14.45 -16.50
N ASP A 624 -22.26 14.06 -16.30
CA ASP A 624 -23.09 14.49 -15.16
C ASP A 624 -22.88 13.56 -13.96
N ASN A 625 -23.05 14.07 -12.72
CA ASN A 625 -23.09 13.20 -11.53
C ASN A 625 -24.39 12.37 -11.51
N PHE A 626 -24.27 11.04 -11.55
CA PHE A 626 -25.40 10.10 -11.48
C PHE A 626 -26.20 10.24 -10.17
N TYR A 627 -25.52 10.54 -9.07
CA TYR A 627 -26.05 10.64 -7.71
C TYR A 627 -26.50 12.08 -7.34
N ALA A 628 -26.51 13.03 -8.27
CA ALA A 628 -26.85 14.45 -8.06
C ALA A 628 -28.23 14.75 -7.40
N SER A 629 -29.11 13.74 -7.29
CA SER A 629 -30.44 13.85 -6.68
C SER A 629 -30.66 12.94 -5.46
N THR A 630 -29.55 12.39 -4.92
CA THR A 630 -29.49 11.46 -3.80
C THR A 630 -28.12 11.64 -3.09
N ASP A 631 -27.56 10.59 -2.49
CA ASP A 631 -26.24 10.59 -1.81
C ASP A 631 -25.17 9.88 -2.67
N ASN A 632 -24.00 10.50 -2.86
CA ASN A 632 -22.89 9.91 -3.63
C ASN A 632 -22.38 8.58 -3.04
N ARG A 633 -22.53 8.34 -1.73
CA ARG A 633 -22.12 7.10 -1.05
C ARG A 633 -22.99 5.89 -1.39
N LEU A 634 -24.08 6.10 -2.14
CA LEU A 634 -24.83 5.02 -2.77
C LEU A 634 -24.21 4.59 -4.12
N GLY A 635 -23.05 5.17 -4.48
CA GLY A 635 -22.15 4.66 -5.51
C GLY A 635 -21.87 3.18 -5.30
N ALA A 636 -22.21 2.36 -6.30
CA ALA A 636 -22.05 0.91 -6.21
C ALA A 636 -20.64 0.44 -6.67
N GLY A 637 -19.67 1.34 -6.67
CA GLY A 637 -18.30 1.13 -7.13
C GLY A 637 -17.55 2.46 -7.19
N GLY A 638 -16.24 2.40 -7.07
CA GLY A 638 -15.31 3.51 -6.87
C GLY A 638 -14.03 3.00 -6.22
N CYS A 639 -12.92 3.77 -6.24
CA CYS A 639 -11.69 3.32 -5.56
C CYS A 639 -11.95 3.01 -4.08
N PHE A 640 -12.79 3.84 -3.46
CA PHE A 640 -13.06 3.87 -2.02
C PHE A 640 -14.55 3.69 -1.68
N VAL A 641 -15.47 3.70 -2.64
CA VAL A 641 -16.92 3.65 -2.33
C VAL A 641 -17.39 2.22 -2.23
N GLY A 642 -17.52 1.73 -0.99
CA GLY A 642 -17.80 0.33 -0.75
C GLY A 642 -16.67 -0.57 -1.24
N ARG A 643 -15.41 -0.21 -0.93
CA ARG A 643 -14.20 -1.06 -1.06
C ARG A 643 -13.29 -1.07 0.17
N ASP A 644 -13.61 -0.27 1.18
CA ASP A 644 -12.89 -0.09 2.45
C ASP A 644 -13.86 -0.24 3.64
N VAL A 645 -13.39 -0.58 4.84
CA VAL A 645 -14.24 -0.80 6.03
C VAL A 645 -15.01 0.45 6.46
N HIS A 646 -14.40 1.62 6.38
CA HIS A 646 -15.00 2.91 6.74
C HIS A 646 -16.02 3.35 5.69
N SER A 647 -15.93 2.83 4.47
CA SER A 647 -16.89 3.03 3.38
C SER A 647 -18.05 2.03 3.32
N ASN A 648 -17.96 0.90 4.04
CA ASN A 648 -18.76 -0.30 3.77
C ASN A 648 -20.21 -0.22 4.33
N PRO A 649 -21.26 -0.15 3.49
CA PRO A 649 -22.67 -0.11 3.93
C PRO A 649 -23.24 -1.49 4.35
N PHE A 650 -22.36 -2.44 4.67
CA PHE A 650 -22.64 -3.76 5.25
C PHE A 650 -21.82 -4.03 6.53
N LYS A 651 -21.01 -3.06 7.03
CA LYS A 651 -20.25 -3.21 8.29
C LYS A 651 -21.17 -3.68 9.43
N ASP A 652 -20.62 -4.54 10.29
CA ASP A 652 -21.27 -5.18 11.45
C ASP A 652 -22.44 -6.13 11.12
N ILE A 653 -22.78 -6.34 9.84
CA ILE A 653 -23.82 -7.30 9.39
C ILE A 653 -23.35 -8.24 8.25
N ASP A 654 -22.11 -8.09 7.81
CA ASP A 654 -21.39 -8.96 6.87
C ASP A 654 -20.81 -10.24 7.52
N GLY A 655 -20.65 -10.22 8.85
CA GLY A 655 -20.01 -11.28 9.64
C GLY A 655 -18.62 -10.89 10.16
N ALA A 656 -18.15 -9.69 9.85
CA ALA A 656 -16.84 -9.13 10.20
C ALA A 656 -16.93 -8.07 11.33
N GLY A 657 -17.93 -8.20 12.23
CA GLY A 657 -18.24 -7.16 13.23
C GLY A 657 -17.11 -6.93 14.23
N THR A 658 -16.59 -5.71 14.27
CA THR A 658 -15.42 -5.30 15.06
C THR A 658 -15.73 -4.14 16.02
N PRO A 659 -15.18 -4.13 17.25
CA PRO A 659 -15.26 -2.98 18.15
C PRO A 659 -14.68 -1.71 17.51
N GLU A 660 -15.32 -0.57 17.79
CA GLU A 660 -14.93 0.74 17.25
C GLU A 660 -14.24 1.58 18.35
N HIS A 661 -12.91 1.51 18.43
CA HIS A 661 -12.13 2.32 19.39
C HIS A 661 -11.85 3.71 18.80
N LEU A 662 -12.78 4.66 19.01
CA LEU A 662 -12.84 5.94 18.29
C LEU A 662 -12.53 7.17 19.16
N THR A 663 -11.90 8.18 18.55
CA THR A 663 -11.75 9.55 19.11
C THR A 663 -13.07 10.31 19.04
N ALA A 664 -13.13 11.52 19.63
CA ALA A 664 -14.27 12.42 19.45
C ALA A 664 -14.51 12.83 17.98
N ILE A 665 -13.50 12.70 17.09
CA ILE A 665 -13.66 12.86 15.64
C ILE A 665 -14.30 11.61 15.04
N GLY A 666 -13.76 10.43 15.35
CA GLY A 666 -14.28 9.16 14.85
C GLY A 666 -15.74 8.91 15.28
N GLU A 667 -16.07 9.17 16.55
CA GLU A 667 -17.45 9.08 17.04
C GLU A 667 -18.38 10.06 16.32
N TRP A 668 -17.93 11.29 16.04
CA TRP A 668 -18.74 12.27 15.32
C TRP A 668 -18.95 11.86 13.86
N LEU A 669 -17.91 11.41 13.16
CA LEU A 669 -18.01 10.89 11.79
C LEU A 669 -18.95 9.68 11.74
N ARG A 670 -18.81 8.73 12.67
CA ARG A 670 -19.72 7.59 12.82
C ARG A 670 -21.17 8.04 12.97
N ASP A 671 -21.46 8.93 13.92
CA ASP A 671 -22.84 9.26 14.31
C ASP A 671 -23.54 10.24 13.34
N ASN A 672 -22.80 11.08 12.61
CA ASN A 672 -23.34 12.15 11.76
C ASN A 672 -23.10 11.94 10.26
N VAL A 673 -22.01 11.29 9.88
CA VAL A 673 -21.70 10.94 8.48
C VAL A 673 -22.17 9.51 8.22
N SER A 674 -21.53 8.50 8.82
CA SER A 674 -21.70 7.09 8.49
C SER A 674 -23.12 6.59 8.77
N ARG A 675 -23.58 6.71 10.03
CA ARG A 675 -24.84 6.19 10.55
C ARG A 675 -25.97 7.23 10.53
N ASN A 676 -27.17 6.82 10.95
CA ASN A 676 -28.39 7.64 11.06
C ASN A 676 -28.94 8.21 9.74
N GLN A 677 -28.43 7.78 8.57
CA GLN A 677 -28.85 8.26 7.24
C GLN A 677 -30.11 7.54 6.72
N ALA A 678 -31.05 7.28 7.63
CA ALA A 678 -32.30 6.56 7.43
C ALA A 678 -33.41 7.48 6.85
N GLY A 679 -33.35 7.71 5.54
CA GLY A 679 -34.38 8.48 4.82
C GLY A 679 -34.17 8.59 3.31
N LEU A 680 -32.94 8.40 2.84
CA LEU A 680 -32.56 8.47 1.43
C LEU A 680 -32.88 7.16 0.70
N ALA A 681 -33.15 7.24 -0.60
CA ALA A 681 -33.97 6.24 -1.28
C ALA A 681 -33.25 4.91 -1.55
N GLY A 682 -33.71 3.82 -0.92
CA GLY A 682 -33.47 2.46 -1.42
C GLY A 682 -33.25 1.35 -0.39
N SER A 683 -32.99 1.67 0.89
CA SER A 683 -32.61 0.65 1.87
C SER A 683 -33.04 0.99 3.31
N ASP A 684 -33.45 -0.03 4.05
CA ASP A 684 -33.79 0.04 5.49
C ASP A 684 -32.53 0.16 6.40
N ARG A 685 -31.33 0.13 5.81
CA ARG A 685 -30.04 0.21 6.51
C ARG A 685 -29.72 1.61 7.01
N ASP A 686 -29.10 1.66 8.18
CA ASP A 686 -28.76 2.87 8.92
C ASP A 686 -27.35 3.42 8.60
N ASP A 687 -26.45 2.57 8.10
CA ASP A 687 -25.07 2.93 7.73
C ASP A 687 -24.89 3.18 6.21
N ARG A 688 -23.91 4.02 5.89
CA ARG A 688 -23.53 4.52 4.54
C ARG A 688 -22.01 4.66 4.36
N GLY A 689 -21.21 4.49 5.39
CA GLY A 689 -19.78 4.80 5.36
C GLY A 689 -19.45 6.31 5.26
N ILE A 690 -18.16 6.63 5.26
CA ILE A 690 -17.62 7.99 5.06
C ILE A 690 -17.32 8.29 3.58
N TRP A 691 -16.86 9.51 3.28
CA TRP A 691 -16.49 9.96 1.93
C TRP A 691 -15.01 10.36 1.86
N CYS A 692 -14.45 10.42 0.64
CA CYS A 692 -13.03 10.73 0.40
C CYS A 692 -12.54 11.98 1.14
N THR A 693 -13.38 13.03 1.20
CA THR A 693 -13.09 14.32 1.84
C THR A 693 -13.31 14.34 3.36
N ASN A 694 -13.73 13.22 3.96
CA ASN A 694 -13.64 13.02 5.41
C ASN A 694 -12.26 12.48 5.80
N CYS A 695 -11.62 11.67 4.96
CA CYS A 695 -10.22 11.23 5.13
C CYS A 695 -9.25 12.37 4.78
N HIS A 696 -9.39 12.95 3.59
CA HIS A 696 -8.58 14.07 3.12
C HIS A 696 -9.24 15.40 3.50
N ASN A 697 -8.99 15.85 4.74
CA ASN A 697 -9.70 16.96 5.36
C ASN A 697 -8.75 17.99 6.02
N GLN A 698 -9.18 19.24 6.17
CA GLN A 698 -8.33 20.33 6.71
C GLN A 698 -8.13 20.25 8.23
N LEU A 699 -9.06 19.62 8.96
CA LEU A 699 -8.95 19.48 10.40
C LEU A 699 -7.78 18.54 10.77
N SER A 700 -7.59 17.44 10.04
CA SER A 700 -6.42 16.55 10.17
C SER A 700 -5.11 17.31 9.92
N GLN A 701 -5.02 18.11 8.86
CA GLN A 701 -3.86 18.98 8.60
C GLN A 701 -3.56 19.91 9.78
N GLU A 702 -4.57 20.61 10.32
CA GLU A 702 -4.35 21.54 11.42
C GLU A 702 -4.03 20.84 12.75
N ILE A 703 -4.59 19.65 13.02
CA ILE A 703 -4.19 18.80 14.15
C ILE A 703 -2.72 18.43 14.01
N TRP A 704 -2.32 17.88 12.85
CA TRP A 704 -0.94 17.48 12.56
C TRP A 704 0.03 18.66 12.70
N LYS A 705 -0.30 19.84 12.17
CA LYS A 705 0.51 21.07 12.29
C LYS A 705 0.76 21.45 13.76
N LYS A 706 -0.21 21.24 14.67
CA LYS A 706 -0.12 21.59 16.10
C LYS A 706 0.43 20.48 17.01
N GLU A 707 0.42 19.24 16.55
CA GLU A 707 0.80 18.05 17.32
C GLU A 707 2.25 18.10 17.87
N ASN A 708 2.45 17.55 19.07
CA ASN A 708 3.74 17.36 19.72
C ASN A 708 3.62 16.23 20.75
N MET A 709 3.94 15.01 20.33
CA MET A 709 3.80 13.78 21.14
C MET A 709 5.16 13.14 21.39
N GLU A 710 5.49 12.82 22.65
CA GLU A 710 6.68 12.00 22.96
C GLU A 710 6.39 10.51 22.75
N SER A 711 5.14 10.08 22.98
CA SER A 711 4.59 8.82 22.50
C SER A 711 3.08 8.97 22.24
N LEU A 712 2.62 8.61 21.03
CA LEU A 712 1.18 8.55 20.74
C LEU A 712 0.49 7.35 21.40
N ILE A 713 1.14 6.18 21.39
CA ILE A 713 0.64 4.92 21.96
C ILE A 713 0.36 5.06 23.45
N ASP A 714 1.30 5.66 24.19
CA ASP A 714 1.17 5.92 25.63
C ASP A 714 0.38 7.21 25.94
N GLY A 715 -0.02 7.94 24.90
CA GLY A 715 -0.72 9.22 25.01
C GLY A 715 0.09 10.35 25.63
N ILE A 716 1.42 10.26 25.69
CA ILE A 716 2.34 11.20 26.34
C ILE A 716 2.62 12.41 25.43
N PRO A 717 2.12 13.62 25.75
CA PRO A 717 2.41 14.83 25.00
C PRO A 717 3.78 15.42 25.38
N GLY A 718 4.43 16.08 24.42
CA GLY A 718 5.67 16.82 24.65
C GLY A 718 5.53 17.99 25.64
N PRO A 719 6.65 18.61 26.06
CA PRO A 719 6.70 19.49 27.23
C PRO A 719 5.80 20.74 27.12
N GLY A 720 4.63 20.67 27.78
CA GLY A 720 3.63 21.75 27.78
C GLY A 720 2.60 21.69 26.65
N ALA A 721 2.63 20.64 25.84
CA ALA A 721 1.61 20.33 24.84
C ALA A 721 0.44 19.51 25.46
N SER A 722 -0.50 19.12 24.60
CA SER A 722 -1.60 18.21 24.93
C SER A 722 -1.84 17.28 23.74
N ASN A 723 -2.18 16.02 23.98
CA ASN A 723 -2.66 15.13 22.93
C ASN A 723 -4.00 15.65 22.40
N ILE A 724 -3.99 16.26 21.21
CA ILE A 724 -5.18 16.89 20.60
C ILE A 724 -6.20 15.82 20.20
N ARG A 725 -5.72 14.64 19.77
CA ARG A 725 -6.52 13.53 19.25
C ARG A 725 -7.31 12.83 20.37
N ALA A 726 -6.76 12.83 21.58
CA ALA A 726 -7.40 12.32 22.80
C ALA A 726 -8.31 13.33 23.53
N LEU A 727 -8.59 14.51 22.95
CA LEU A 727 -9.51 15.48 23.53
C LEU A 727 -10.97 14.98 23.43
N ALA A 728 -11.73 15.23 24.51
CA ALA A 728 -13.05 14.61 24.72
C ALA A 728 -14.22 15.24 23.91
N SER A 729 -13.96 16.24 23.06
CA SER A 729 -14.99 16.86 22.21
C SER A 729 -14.41 17.62 21.02
N LEU A 730 -15.21 17.78 19.96
CA LEU A 730 -14.86 18.66 18.83
C LEU A 730 -14.72 20.14 19.23
N ASP A 731 -15.42 20.59 20.29
CA ASP A 731 -15.26 21.96 20.82
C ASP A 731 -13.83 22.16 21.37
N ASP A 732 -13.30 21.16 22.08
CA ASP A 732 -11.94 21.20 22.64
C ASP A 732 -10.88 21.08 21.53
N ILE A 733 -11.11 20.23 20.52
CA ILE A 733 -10.21 20.06 19.36
C ILE A 733 -10.15 21.34 18.51
N ALA A 734 -11.31 21.93 18.20
CA ALA A 734 -11.39 23.21 17.50
C ALA A 734 -10.62 24.31 18.23
N ALA A 735 -10.80 24.41 19.56
CA ALA A 735 -10.09 25.35 20.41
C ALA A 735 -8.57 25.09 20.47
N ALA A 736 -8.12 23.83 20.39
CA ALA A 736 -6.71 23.45 20.38
C ALA A 736 -6.02 23.82 19.06
N VAL A 737 -6.68 23.64 17.91
CA VAL A 737 -6.12 24.08 16.61
C VAL A 737 -6.27 25.59 16.38
N GLY A 738 -7.25 26.23 17.03
CA GLY A 738 -7.41 27.69 17.11
C GLY A 738 -8.61 28.26 16.34
N VAL A 739 -9.60 27.44 16.00
CA VAL A 739 -10.83 27.82 15.29
C VAL A 739 -12.07 27.68 16.19
N ASP A 740 -13.25 28.01 15.67
CA ASP A 740 -14.52 27.63 16.32
C ASP A 740 -15.07 26.30 15.79
N THR A 741 -15.99 25.70 16.54
CA THR A 741 -16.54 24.37 16.23
C THR A 741 -17.19 24.30 14.85
N GLN A 742 -17.80 25.38 14.34
CA GLN A 742 -18.45 25.34 13.02
C GLN A 742 -17.40 25.28 11.91
N GLN A 743 -16.29 26.02 12.05
CA GLN A 743 -15.18 25.92 11.08
C GLN A 743 -14.53 24.53 11.10
N ALA A 744 -14.37 23.91 12.28
CA ALA A 744 -13.87 22.54 12.40
C ALA A 744 -14.82 21.49 11.80
N LEU A 745 -16.14 21.69 11.94
CA LEU A 745 -17.17 20.83 11.34
C LEU A 745 -17.23 20.99 9.81
N ASP A 746 -17.19 22.23 9.31
CA ASP A 746 -17.15 22.53 7.87
C ASP A 746 -15.86 21.96 7.22
N TRP A 747 -14.76 21.85 7.99
CA TRP A 747 -13.52 21.16 7.56
C TRP A 747 -13.60 19.63 7.60
N LEU A 748 -14.30 19.04 8.56
CA LEU A 748 -14.35 17.59 8.80
C LEU A 748 -15.37 16.84 7.92
N ASP A 749 -16.49 17.49 7.59
CA ASP A 749 -17.48 17.00 6.63
C ASP A 749 -17.80 18.10 5.61
N PRO A 750 -16.85 18.43 4.71
CA PRO A 750 -16.98 19.54 3.79
C PRO A 750 -18.07 19.26 2.76
N ARG A 751 -19.01 20.21 2.61
CA ARG A 751 -20.13 20.13 1.67
C ARG A 751 -20.48 21.49 1.08
N ASP A 752 -21.06 21.47 -0.11
CA ASP A 752 -21.54 22.64 -0.82
C ASP A 752 -22.52 23.47 0.04
N PRO A 753 -22.20 24.74 0.37
CA PRO A 753 -23.04 25.60 1.20
C PRO A 753 -24.25 26.15 0.43
N ASN A 754 -24.31 26.01 -0.90
CA ASN A 754 -25.44 26.42 -1.74
C ASN A 754 -26.54 25.35 -1.78
N VAL A 755 -26.21 24.10 -1.44
CA VAL A 755 -27.18 23.00 -1.31
C VAL A 755 -27.77 23.03 0.10
N PHE A 756 -29.08 23.29 0.19
CA PHE A 756 -29.79 23.26 1.47
C PHE A 756 -29.92 21.82 2.00
N PRO A 757 -29.34 21.46 3.15
CA PRO A 757 -29.45 20.11 3.70
C PRO A 757 -30.89 19.68 4.00
N GLU A 758 -31.20 18.41 3.69
CA GLU A 758 -32.38 17.74 4.26
C GLU A 758 -32.15 17.27 5.71
N ASP A 759 -30.89 17.06 6.11
CA ASP A 759 -30.48 16.67 7.48
C ASP A 759 -30.54 17.83 8.51
N GLY A 760 -30.61 19.08 8.04
CA GLY A 760 -30.66 20.28 8.87
C GLY A 760 -29.32 20.78 9.40
N ALA A 761 -28.18 20.27 8.91
CA ALA A 761 -26.85 20.78 9.25
C ALA A 761 -26.68 22.27 8.92
N ILE A 762 -25.84 22.96 9.69
CA ILE A 762 -25.36 24.31 9.37
C ILE A 762 -24.09 24.17 8.53
N ARG A 763 -23.93 25.04 7.54
CA ARG A 763 -22.75 25.19 6.66
C ARG A 763 -22.46 26.67 6.52
N THR A 764 -21.20 27.06 6.55
CA THR A 764 -20.78 28.47 6.52
C THR A 764 -19.76 28.78 5.43
N SER A 765 -18.98 27.80 4.97
CA SER A 765 -18.02 27.94 3.88
C SER A 765 -18.02 26.72 2.94
N GLU A 766 -17.31 26.85 1.81
CA GLU A 766 -17.01 25.76 0.87
C GLU A 766 -15.58 25.26 1.10
N GLU A 767 -15.47 24.04 1.64
CA GLU A 767 -14.22 23.48 2.13
C GLU A 767 -13.79 22.17 1.40
N THR A 768 -14.50 21.71 0.36
CA THR A 768 -14.20 20.41 -0.34
C THR A 768 -12.89 20.41 -1.13
N MET A 769 -12.06 21.42 -0.93
CA MET A 769 -10.77 21.64 -1.57
C MET A 769 -9.78 22.37 -0.65
N ALA A 770 -10.09 22.50 0.64
CA ALA A 770 -9.33 23.32 1.59
C ALA A 770 -7.84 22.95 1.64
N ILE A 771 -7.56 21.65 1.72
CA ILE A 771 -6.20 21.07 1.78
C ILE A 771 -5.37 21.24 0.50
N TRP A 772 -5.99 21.60 -0.63
CA TRP A 772 -5.33 21.92 -1.90
C TRP A 772 -5.48 23.41 -2.26
N ARG A 773 -5.78 24.27 -1.28
CA ARG A 773 -5.69 25.71 -1.47
C ARG A 773 -4.23 26.12 -1.60
N ARG A 774 -4.01 27.15 -2.42
CA ARG A 774 -2.70 27.73 -2.68
C ARG A 774 -2.08 28.30 -1.41
N ASP A 775 -0.95 27.74 -0.98
CA ASP A 775 -0.14 28.32 0.09
C ASP A 775 0.32 29.75 -0.29
N PRO A 776 0.04 30.77 0.55
CA PRO A 776 0.49 32.14 0.33
C PRO A 776 2.01 32.32 0.44
N GLY A 777 2.74 31.30 0.92
CA GLY A 777 4.18 31.14 0.76
C GLY A 777 5.02 31.67 1.93
N LEU A 778 6.32 31.39 1.87
CA LEU A 778 7.29 31.66 2.93
C LEU A 778 7.23 33.10 3.48
N CYS A 779 7.05 34.12 2.64
CA CYS A 779 6.92 35.51 3.12
C CYS A 779 5.61 35.80 3.88
N ALA A 780 4.52 35.09 3.58
CA ALA A 780 3.29 35.20 4.37
C ALA A 780 3.45 34.51 5.73
N TYR A 781 4.09 33.34 5.77
CA TYR A 781 4.48 32.65 7.01
C TYR A 781 5.38 33.53 7.89
N LEU A 782 6.46 34.08 7.34
CA LEU A 782 7.37 35.01 8.04
C LEU A 782 6.68 36.30 8.49
N GLY A 783 5.69 36.78 7.73
CA GLY A 783 4.83 37.90 8.09
C GLY A 783 3.85 37.61 9.24
N GLY A 784 3.80 36.39 9.76
CA GLY A 784 2.88 35.97 10.83
C GLY A 784 1.44 35.79 10.35
N SER A 785 1.25 35.40 9.08
CA SER A 785 -0.08 35.06 8.55
C SER A 785 -0.68 33.84 9.28
N THR A 786 -2.00 33.82 9.39
CA THR A 786 -2.78 32.74 10.01
C THR A 786 -3.74 32.10 8.98
N ASP A 787 -3.29 32.03 7.73
CA ASP A 787 -4.01 31.39 6.64
C ASP A 787 -3.87 29.86 6.75
N PRO A 788 -4.95 29.06 6.85
CA PRO A 788 -4.87 27.60 6.95
C PRO A 788 -4.19 26.94 5.74
N ALA A 789 -4.17 27.61 4.59
CA ALA A 789 -3.46 27.13 3.40
C ALA A 789 -1.93 27.17 3.53
N ILE A 790 -1.37 27.70 4.63
CA ILE A 790 0.07 27.62 4.90
C ILE A 790 0.45 26.17 5.20
N ASP A 791 1.38 25.65 4.39
CA ASP A 791 2.03 24.35 4.54
C ASP A 791 2.48 24.06 5.98
N ALA A 792 2.44 22.79 6.37
CA ALA A 792 3.06 22.30 7.59
C ALA A 792 4.59 22.53 7.64
N LYS A 793 5.17 22.51 8.86
CA LYS A 793 6.61 22.67 9.09
C LYS A 793 7.37 21.38 8.71
N LEU A 794 8.35 21.48 7.82
CA LEU A 794 9.20 20.38 7.32
C LEU A 794 10.44 20.14 8.20
N ALA A 795 11.23 21.17 8.50
CA ALA A 795 12.49 21.01 9.22
C ALA A 795 12.84 22.24 10.07
N THR A 796 13.67 22.04 11.09
CA THR A 796 14.32 23.09 11.87
C THR A 796 15.72 23.33 11.31
N ILE A 797 15.94 24.49 10.71
CA ILE A 797 17.19 24.84 10.00
C ILE A 797 17.98 25.94 10.72
N GLU A 798 19.27 26.06 10.44
CA GLU A 798 20.08 27.20 10.89
C GLU A 798 19.89 28.43 9.98
N VAL A 799 19.61 29.59 10.57
CA VAL A 799 19.57 30.90 9.88
C VAL A 799 20.35 31.97 10.64
N ALA A 800 20.88 32.97 9.93
CA ALA A 800 21.70 34.03 10.52
C ALA A 800 21.43 35.42 9.90
N GLY A 801 21.82 36.47 10.61
CA GLY A 801 21.81 37.84 10.08
C GLY A 801 22.95 38.13 9.09
N ASP A 802 24.03 37.34 9.13
CA ASP A 802 25.11 37.34 8.15
C ASP A 802 25.80 35.96 8.11
N ALA A 803 26.42 35.62 6.97
CA ALA A 803 27.02 34.31 6.73
C ALA A 803 28.19 33.95 7.67
N SER A 804 28.80 34.92 8.36
CA SER A 804 29.89 34.67 9.32
C SER A 804 29.41 34.30 10.73
N ALA A 805 28.09 34.36 10.98
CA ALA A 805 27.46 33.88 12.19
C ALA A 805 26.90 32.45 12.09
N CYS A 806 26.87 31.86 10.89
CA CYS A 806 26.51 30.46 10.64
C CYS A 806 27.58 29.49 11.19
N THR A 807 27.19 28.33 11.73
CA THR A 807 28.12 27.31 12.23
C THR A 807 29.03 26.74 11.14
N THR A 808 28.50 26.59 9.92
CA THR A 808 29.22 26.17 8.71
C THR A 808 30.20 27.23 8.18
N GLY A 809 30.01 28.51 8.57
CA GLY A 809 30.73 29.65 8.01
C GLY A 809 30.34 30.03 6.57
N ALA A 810 29.27 29.44 6.03
CA ALA A 810 28.73 29.71 4.70
C ALA A 810 27.19 29.79 4.73
N ALA A 811 26.62 30.49 3.75
CA ALA A 811 25.18 30.71 3.67
C ALA A 811 24.71 31.08 2.26
N ALA A 812 23.46 30.80 1.96
CA ALA A 812 22.71 31.33 0.83
C ALA A 812 21.84 32.53 1.29
N PRO A 813 21.48 33.46 0.39
CA PRO A 813 20.48 34.49 0.71
C PRO A 813 19.11 33.83 0.99
N GLY A 814 18.46 34.26 2.07
CA GLY A 814 17.05 33.96 2.31
C GLY A 814 16.11 34.78 1.40
N PRO A 815 14.80 34.79 1.69
CA PRO A 815 13.85 35.60 0.93
C PRO A 815 14.04 37.11 1.20
N ASP A 816 13.59 37.91 0.24
CA ASP A 816 13.38 39.36 0.34
C ASP A 816 11.86 39.59 0.43
N CYS A 817 11.33 39.73 1.65
CA CYS A 817 9.90 39.84 1.91
C CYS A 817 9.42 41.29 2.08
N ASP A 818 10.31 42.26 2.28
CA ASP A 818 9.97 43.69 2.37
C ASP A 818 10.15 44.46 1.04
N GLY A 819 10.93 43.89 0.11
CA GLY A 819 11.15 44.39 -1.26
C GLY A 819 12.26 45.43 -1.38
N ASP A 820 13.18 45.56 -0.41
CA ASP A 820 14.29 46.53 -0.48
C ASP A 820 15.46 46.09 -1.39
N GLY A 821 15.48 44.82 -1.83
CA GLY A 821 16.50 44.24 -2.70
C GLY A 821 17.61 43.48 -1.97
N ASN A 822 17.44 43.19 -0.68
CA ASN A 822 18.31 42.35 0.13
C ASN A 822 17.50 41.24 0.81
N ALA A 823 18.13 40.12 1.16
CA ALA A 823 17.46 39.07 1.91
C ALA A 823 17.30 39.45 3.40
N ASP A 824 16.12 39.19 3.98
CA ASP A 824 15.78 39.46 5.38
C ASP A 824 16.71 38.73 6.37
N PHE A 825 17.20 37.56 5.97
CA PHE A 825 18.18 36.74 6.68
C PHE A 825 19.01 35.91 5.67
N GLN A 826 19.98 35.18 6.18
CA GLN A 826 20.80 34.22 5.44
C GLN A 826 20.44 32.80 5.90
N ILE A 827 20.27 31.87 4.95
CA ILE A 827 20.08 30.45 5.20
C ILE A 827 21.46 29.83 5.38
N CYS A 828 21.76 29.29 6.55
CA CYS A 828 23.07 28.68 6.80
C CYS A 828 23.17 27.28 6.18
N GLY A 829 24.35 26.92 5.71
CA GLY A 829 24.56 25.67 4.99
C GLY A 829 25.98 25.56 4.42
N SER A 830 26.20 24.59 3.55
CA SER A 830 27.51 24.35 2.90
C SER A 830 27.40 24.41 1.39
N PHE A 831 28.50 24.81 0.75
CA PHE A 831 28.75 24.61 -0.67
C PHE A 831 29.81 23.51 -0.85
N ASP A 832 29.67 22.72 -1.91
CA ASP A 832 30.56 21.60 -2.25
C ASP A 832 31.66 21.97 -3.27
N GLY A 833 32.06 21.04 -4.15
CA GLY A 833 33.14 21.23 -5.12
C GLY A 833 32.67 21.84 -6.45
N ASP A 834 31.41 21.61 -6.77
CA ASP A 834 30.62 22.01 -7.92
C ASP A 834 30.08 23.43 -7.67
N GLY A 835 29.56 23.64 -6.45
CA GLY A 835 28.98 24.88 -5.98
C GLY A 835 27.48 24.81 -5.68
N ASP A 836 26.91 23.60 -5.57
CA ASP A 836 25.54 23.41 -5.10
C ASP A 836 25.47 23.72 -3.59
N PHE A 837 24.28 24.09 -3.12
CA PHE A 837 24.06 24.55 -1.75
C PHE A 837 23.11 23.63 -1.00
N SER A 838 23.55 23.13 0.15
CA SER A 838 22.71 22.35 1.06
C SER A 838 22.53 23.05 2.41
N VAL A 839 21.28 23.23 2.83
CA VAL A 839 20.92 23.83 4.14
C VAL A 839 21.47 23.01 5.30
N SER A 840 21.99 23.69 6.32
CA SER A 840 22.23 23.07 7.62
C SER A 840 20.91 22.82 8.35
N ILE A 841 20.35 21.63 8.17
CA ILE A 841 19.29 21.10 9.03
C ILE A 841 19.89 20.85 10.42
N LEU A 842 19.15 21.23 11.46
CA LEU A 842 19.53 21.04 12.87
C LEU A 842 18.73 19.90 13.51
N ASP A 843 17.45 19.79 13.13
CA ASP A 843 16.50 18.80 13.62
C ASP A 843 15.34 18.69 12.60
N PHE A 844 14.77 17.50 12.43
CA PHE A 844 13.51 17.30 11.70
C PHE A 844 12.28 17.40 12.61
N CYS A 845 12.45 17.34 13.93
CA CYS A 845 11.41 17.76 14.86
C CYS A 845 11.22 19.29 14.76
N THR A 846 9.98 19.71 14.48
CA THR A 846 9.62 21.12 14.22
C THR A 846 8.76 21.76 15.31
N THR A 847 8.57 21.06 16.43
CA THR A 847 7.84 21.51 17.61
C THR A 847 8.65 22.57 18.38
N ASP A 848 7.97 23.43 19.14
CA ASP A 848 8.60 24.61 19.74
C ASP A 848 9.68 24.25 20.80
N ASP A 849 9.58 23.08 21.45
CA ASP A 849 10.61 22.62 22.39
C ASP A 849 11.80 21.92 21.70
N CYS A 850 11.57 21.19 20.59
CA CYS A 850 12.65 20.72 19.71
C CYS A 850 13.43 21.88 19.10
N VAL A 851 12.75 22.91 18.58
CA VAL A 851 13.36 24.16 18.12
C VAL A 851 14.15 24.84 19.25
N THR A 852 13.63 24.80 20.49
CA THR A 852 14.34 25.30 21.68
C THR A 852 15.56 24.46 22.05
N ALA A 853 15.56 23.15 21.78
CA ALA A 853 16.72 22.26 21.95
C ALA A 853 17.79 22.54 20.88
N ALA A 854 17.41 22.56 19.60
CA ALA A 854 18.27 22.95 18.48
C ALA A 854 18.93 24.31 18.72
N GLN A 855 18.17 25.32 19.16
CA GLN A 855 18.68 26.66 19.47
C GLN A 855 19.76 26.69 20.57
N GLN A 856 19.80 25.71 21.48
CA GLN A 856 20.83 25.62 22.53
C GLN A 856 22.20 25.15 21.99
N THR A 857 22.25 24.58 20.79
CA THR A 857 23.51 24.22 20.11
C THR A 857 24.20 25.44 19.48
N LEU A 858 23.44 26.49 19.18
CA LEU A 858 23.90 27.67 18.45
C LEU A 858 24.38 28.79 19.38
N SER A 859 25.18 29.72 18.84
CA SER A 859 25.72 30.85 19.63
C SER A 859 25.83 32.20 18.92
N GLY A 860 25.68 32.25 17.59
CA GLY A 860 25.58 33.49 16.78
C GLY A 860 24.37 33.54 15.85
N SER A 861 23.75 32.39 15.61
CA SER A 861 22.66 32.10 14.68
C SER A 861 21.39 31.64 15.40
N MET A 862 20.31 31.44 14.65
CA MET A 862 19.00 31.06 15.15
C MET A 862 18.55 29.72 14.54
N ALA A 863 17.83 28.92 15.33
CA ALA A 863 17.13 27.74 14.83
C ALA A 863 15.73 28.18 14.37
N ALA A 864 15.36 27.87 13.11
CA ALA A 864 14.11 28.32 12.49
C ALA A 864 13.35 27.13 11.88
N PRO A 865 12.12 26.83 12.33
CA PRO A 865 11.26 25.86 11.66
C PRO A 865 10.69 26.47 10.38
N VAL A 866 10.86 25.78 9.24
CA VAL A 866 10.40 26.24 7.92
C VAL A 866 9.28 25.36 7.34
N PRO A 867 8.32 25.93 6.58
CA PRO A 867 7.26 25.18 5.91
C PRO A 867 7.80 24.33 4.74
N PHE A 868 7.05 23.30 4.31
CA PHE A 868 7.36 22.52 3.11
C PHE A 868 7.67 23.42 1.90
N SER A 869 6.87 24.46 1.66
CA SER A 869 7.03 25.42 0.56
C SER A 869 8.35 26.20 0.52
N ALA A 870 9.11 26.23 1.62
CA ALA A 870 10.46 26.77 1.64
C ALA A 870 11.46 25.88 0.89
N ALA A 871 11.21 24.56 0.80
CA ALA A 871 12.14 23.57 0.29
C ALA A 871 11.62 22.78 -0.93
N THR A 872 10.30 22.53 -1.03
CA THR A 872 9.63 21.89 -2.18
C THR A 872 8.61 22.83 -2.81
N ASP A 873 8.29 22.64 -4.10
CA ASP A 873 7.10 23.24 -4.74
C ASP A 873 5.86 22.35 -4.63
N GLY A 874 6.04 21.05 -4.37
CA GLY A 874 4.97 20.05 -4.20
C GLY A 874 3.98 20.32 -3.06
N ARG A 875 4.42 21.08 -2.04
CA ARG A 875 3.73 21.32 -0.76
C ARG A 875 3.60 20.09 0.12
N ASP A 876 2.85 20.20 1.22
CA ASP A 876 2.63 19.17 2.24
C ASP A 876 1.57 18.12 1.87
N HIS A 877 0.83 18.36 0.79
CA HIS A 877 -0.13 17.44 0.20
C HIS A 877 0.55 16.08 -0.03
N TRP A 878 -0.01 14.95 0.43
CA TRP A 878 0.55 13.60 0.18
C TRP A 878 1.99 13.32 0.68
N LEU A 879 2.64 14.27 1.36
CA LEU A 879 3.95 14.02 1.97
C LEU A 879 3.84 13.74 3.47
N ALA A 880 3.03 14.48 4.21
CA ALA A 880 2.60 14.02 5.54
C ALA A 880 1.24 14.58 5.94
N ALA A 881 1.15 15.89 6.21
CA ALA A 881 -0.04 16.47 6.82
C ALA A 881 -1.35 16.29 6.00
N GLY A 882 -1.26 16.08 4.68
CA GLY A 882 -2.41 15.88 3.79
C GLY A 882 -2.80 14.42 3.48
N GLU A 883 -2.06 13.42 3.96
CA GLU A 883 -2.43 11.99 3.87
C GLU A 883 -3.14 11.55 5.17
N PRO A 884 -4.06 10.56 5.16
CA PRO A 884 -4.81 10.17 6.35
C PRO A 884 -3.97 9.41 7.40
N HIS A 885 -4.25 9.66 8.68
CA HIS A 885 -3.64 8.98 9.83
C HIS A 885 -4.71 8.16 10.56
N CYS A 886 -4.44 6.93 11.01
CA CYS A 886 -5.43 6.19 11.81
C CYS A 886 -5.76 6.94 13.11
N ALA A 887 -4.76 7.61 13.69
CA ALA A 887 -4.88 8.52 14.82
C ALA A 887 -5.82 9.74 14.61
N ASP A 888 -6.34 10.02 13.41
CA ASP A 888 -7.42 11.00 13.22
C ASP A 888 -8.74 10.51 13.85
N CYS A 889 -9.07 9.24 13.61
CA CYS A 889 -10.38 8.67 13.94
C CYS A 889 -10.34 7.69 15.13
N HIS A 890 -9.20 7.04 15.38
CA HIS A 890 -9.08 5.97 16.37
C HIS A 890 -8.25 6.38 17.60
N THR A 891 -8.57 5.82 18.77
CA THR A 891 -7.86 6.12 20.04
C THR A 891 -6.58 5.30 20.19
N ALA A 892 -5.59 5.86 20.89
CA ALA A 892 -4.49 5.09 21.44
C ALA A 892 -5.02 4.02 22.44
N PRO A 893 -4.39 2.85 22.57
CA PRO A 893 -3.17 2.42 21.86
C PRO A 893 -3.40 1.89 20.44
N TYR A 894 -4.65 1.80 19.97
CA TYR A 894 -5.03 1.20 18.68
C TYR A 894 -4.62 2.00 17.42
N VAL A 895 -3.66 2.92 17.54
CA VAL A 895 -3.18 3.82 16.47
C VAL A 895 -1.68 4.06 16.59
N GLU A 896 -1.10 4.71 15.58
CA GLU A 896 0.34 4.73 15.34
C GLU A 896 1.21 5.15 16.53
N PRO A 897 2.45 4.62 16.62
CA PRO A 897 3.51 5.32 17.34
C PRO A 897 3.70 6.71 16.73
N SER A 898 4.14 7.67 17.55
CA SER A 898 4.70 8.89 16.99
C SER A 898 5.99 8.56 16.23
N GLY A 899 6.27 9.28 15.15
CA GLY A 899 7.60 9.22 14.52
C GLY A 899 8.69 9.50 15.56
N HIS A 900 9.88 8.97 15.30
CA HIS A 900 10.79 8.33 16.26
C HIS A 900 10.57 6.82 16.45
N GLN A 901 10.51 6.09 15.33
CA GLN A 901 10.82 4.65 15.29
C GLN A 901 12.22 4.44 14.70
N PRO A 902 13.12 3.69 15.37
CA PRO A 902 14.43 3.34 14.80
C PRO A 902 14.30 2.75 13.39
N GLY A 903 15.11 3.25 12.46
CA GLY A 903 15.09 2.83 11.05
C GLY A 903 13.98 3.45 10.18
N ASN A 904 12.99 4.15 10.75
CA ASN A 904 11.83 4.67 10.01
C ASN A 904 11.64 6.20 10.12
N ASP A 905 12.67 6.93 10.58
CA ASP A 905 12.64 8.40 10.75
C ASP A 905 13.02 9.13 9.46
N HIS A 906 12.21 8.93 8.41
CA HIS A 906 12.47 9.47 7.07
C HIS A 906 11.46 10.55 6.64
N PRO A 907 11.70 11.83 7.02
CA PRO A 907 11.14 12.97 6.31
C PRO A 907 11.48 12.88 4.82
N PRO A 908 10.54 13.22 3.91
CA PRO A 908 9.37 14.04 4.16
C PRO A 908 8.12 13.28 4.63
N PHE A 909 8.21 11.98 4.92
CA PHE A 909 7.06 11.10 5.15
C PHE A 909 6.75 10.77 6.61
N ASN A 910 7.77 10.49 7.42
CA ASN A 910 7.60 10.26 8.86
C ASN A 910 8.37 11.33 9.65
N TYR A 911 7.82 11.79 10.77
CA TYR A 911 8.38 12.92 11.52
C TYR A 911 8.43 12.66 13.02
N PRO A 912 9.59 12.94 13.66
CA PRO A 912 9.70 12.97 15.12
C PRO A 912 8.55 13.74 15.76
N ARG A 913 7.85 13.06 16.68
CA ARG A 913 6.74 13.59 17.51
C ARG A 913 5.44 13.96 16.79
N LYS A 914 5.22 13.44 15.59
CA LYS A 914 3.95 13.51 14.84
C LYS A 914 3.35 12.12 14.67
N ALA A 915 2.06 12.03 14.38
CA ALA A 915 1.46 10.80 13.87
C ALA A 915 2.12 10.38 12.55
N GLY A 916 2.45 9.09 12.43
CA GLY A 916 2.91 8.46 11.20
C GLY A 916 1.77 8.20 10.22
N LEU A 917 2.10 8.14 8.93
CA LEU A 917 1.12 7.89 7.86
C LEU A 917 0.68 6.43 7.82
N MET A 918 -0.57 6.20 7.41
CA MET A 918 -1.22 4.88 7.33
C MET A 918 -0.38 3.80 6.61
N ARG A 919 0.41 4.17 5.60
CA ARG A 919 1.32 3.25 4.88
C ARG A 919 2.54 2.79 5.70
N TYR A 920 3.05 3.64 6.60
CA TYR A 920 4.19 3.32 7.48
C TYR A 920 3.76 2.81 8.86
N SER A 921 2.46 2.79 9.15
CA SER A 921 1.87 2.41 10.44
C SER A 921 2.13 0.95 10.82
N ARG A 922 2.53 0.72 12.07
CA ARG A 922 2.83 -0.61 12.62
C ARG A 922 2.36 -0.76 14.06
N GLY A 923 2.01 -1.99 14.42
CA GLY A 923 1.74 -2.44 15.78
C GLY A 923 2.32 -3.83 16.02
N HIS A 924 1.99 -4.45 17.16
CA HIS A 924 2.17 -5.87 17.43
C HIS A 924 3.51 -6.46 16.93
N ARG A 925 4.63 -5.90 17.41
CA ARG A 925 6.01 -6.27 17.01
C ARG A 925 6.30 -6.21 15.50
N ASP A 926 6.16 -5.00 14.94
CA ASP A 926 6.59 -4.61 13.58
C ASP A 926 5.72 -5.16 12.42
N ILE A 927 4.50 -5.62 12.73
CA ILE A 927 3.51 -5.94 11.70
C ILE A 927 2.86 -4.63 11.21
N THR A 928 2.82 -4.46 9.90
CA THR A 928 2.18 -3.30 9.26
C THR A 928 0.67 -3.32 9.49
N CYS A 929 0.08 -2.15 9.73
CA CYS A 929 -1.37 -2.03 9.85
C CYS A 929 -2.07 -2.51 8.57
N GLN A 930 -1.48 -2.26 7.39
CA GLN A 930 -1.97 -2.79 6.11
C GLN A 930 -1.92 -4.33 6.00
N GLY A 931 -1.02 -5.01 6.72
CA GLY A 931 -0.98 -6.48 6.77
C GLY A 931 -2.11 -7.11 7.59
N CYS A 932 -2.59 -6.42 8.64
CA CYS A 932 -3.64 -6.92 9.54
C CYS A 932 -5.05 -6.39 9.25
N HIS A 933 -5.15 -5.13 8.79
CA HIS A 933 -6.41 -4.43 8.53
C HIS A 933 -6.72 -4.28 7.04
N GLU A 934 -5.84 -4.77 6.17
CA GLU A 934 -5.87 -4.53 4.73
C GLU A 934 -5.69 -3.01 4.40
N SER A 935 -5.89 -2.56 3.15
CA SER A 935 -5.56 -1.18 2.73
C SER A 935 -6.80 -0.31 2.49
N ILE A 936 -6.81 0.90 3.08
CA ILE A 936 -7.90 1.89 2.95
C ILE A 936 -8.21 2.32 1.52
N HIS A 937 -7.29 2.06 0.58
CA HIS A 937 -7.44 2.40 -0.83
C HIS A 937 -7.76 1.17 -1.71
N GLY A 938 -7.81 -0.02 -1.11
CA GLY A 938 -8.20 -1.27 -1.75
C GLY A 938 -7.76 -2.47 -0.91
N LEU A 939 -8.61 -3.50 -0.86
CA LEU A 939 -8.65 -4.51 0.21
C LEU A 939 -9.41 -4.00 1.46
N TYR A 940 -10.74 -4.13 1.41
CA TYR A 940 -11.54 -4.65 2.51
C TYR A 940 -12.68 -5.51 1.91
N PRO A 941 -13.13 -6.60 2.55
CA PRO A 941 -14.26 -7.41 2.08
C PRO A 941 -15.58 -6.62 1.99
N VAL A 942 -16.12 -6.46 0.78
CA VAL A 942 -17.27 -5.57 0.52
C VAL A 942 -18.42 -6.27 -0.21
N ALA A 943 -19.36 -6.74 0.60
CA ALA A 943 -20.54 -7.52 0.23
C ALA A 943 -20.21 -8.87 -0.46
N PRO A 944 -20.42 -10.02 0.22
CA PRO A 944 -20.50 -11.30 -0.49
C PRO A 944 -21.65 -11.30 -1.52
N HIS A 945 -21.74 -12.34 -2.34
CA HIS A 945 -22.90 -12.61 -3.22
C HIS A 945 -24.19 -12.78 -2.38
N LEU A 946 -24.83 -11.67 -2.02
CA LEU A 946 -26.04 -11.62 -1.20
C LEU A 946 -27.27 -11.53 -2.10
N GLU A 947 -27.93 -12.68 -2.31
CA GLU A 947 -29.23 -12.78 -3.01
C GLU A 947 -30.35 -11.86 -2.43
N GLN A 948 -30.10 -11.18 -1.31
CA GLN A 948 -31.06 -10.38 -0.54
C GLN A 948 -30.53 -8.97 -0.21
N GLY A 949 -30.06 -8.27 -1.25
CA GLY A 949 -29.78 -6.82 -1.21
C GLY A 949 -30.33 -6.09 -2.45
N PRO A 950 -30.66 -4.79 -2.35
CA PRO A 950 -31.11 -4.02 -3.51
C PRO A 950 -29.92 -3.58 -4.39
N GLY A 951 -29.46 -4.46 -5.29
CA GLY A 951 -29.01 -4.00 -6.61
C GLY A 951 -27.57 -4.27 -7.08
N VAL A 952 -26.71 -4.97 -6.32
CA VAL A 952 -25.34 -5.30 -6.77
C VAL A 952 -24.95 -6.70 -6.32
N ASP A 953 -24.46 -7.52 -7.25
CA ASP A 953 -23.71 -8.75 -6.96
C ASP A 953 -22.23 -8.40 -6.71
N GLY A 954 -21.57 -9.12 -5.80
CA GLY A 954 -20.29 -8.77 -5.14
C GLY A 954 -19.36 -7.82 -5.89
N VAL A 955 -19.08 -6.65 -5.28
CA VAL A 955 -18.21 -5.61 -5.87
C VAL A 955 -16.77 -6.10 -5.93
N ASP A 956 -16.31 -6.79 -4.88
CA ASP A 956 -14.97 -7.36 -4.79
C ASP A 956 -14.99 -8.73 -4.08
N ALA A 957 -14.98 -9.81 -4.86
CA ALA A 957 -15.06 -11.19 -4.36
C ALA A 957 -13.68 -11.83 -4.12
N THR A 958 -12.60 -11.22 -4.63
CA THR A 958 -11.24 -11.76 -4.52
C THR A 958 -10.70 -11.50 -3.11
N THR A 959 -10.79 -10.26 -2.64
CA THR A 959 -10.35 -9.83 -1.29
C THR A 959 -11.07 -10.61 -0.20
N TYR A 960 -12.37 -10.82 -0.39
CA TYR A 960 -13.23 -11.63 0.46
C TYR A 960 -12.62 -13.03 0.73
N ALA A 961 -12.06 -13.69 -0.28
CA ALA A 961 -11.44 -15.00 -0.14
C ALA A 961 -10.05 -14.99 0.56
N GLN A 962 -9.39 -13.83 0.69
CA GLN A 962 -8.07 -13.69 1.31
C GLN A 962 -8.17 -13.83 2.84
N ALA A 963 -8.97 -12.97 3.49
CA ALA A 963 -9.14 -12.95 4.93
C ALA A 963 -9.57 -14.32 5.48
N ALA A 964 -10.52 -14.97 4.81
CA ALA A 964 -11.00 -16.30 5.18
C ALA A 964 -9.99 -17.42 4.95
N TYR A 965 -8.96 -17.25 4.10
CA TYR A 965 -7.86 -18.21 4.01
C TYR A 965 -6.93 -18.13 5.24
N LEU A 966 -6.69 -16.91 5.73
CA LEU A 966 -5.78 -16.62 6.85
C LEU A 966 -6.41 -16.86 8.23
N ASN A 967 -7.67 -16.44 8.43
CA ASN A 967 -8.39 -16.65 9.69
C ASN A 967 -8.66 -18.14 9.95
N SER A 968 -8.50 -18.54 11.22
CA SER A 968 -8.58 -19.93 11.70
C SER A 968 -9.99 -20.53 11.70
N ASP A 969 -11.02 -19.68 11.65
CA ASP A 969 -12.45 -20.02 11.68
C ASP A 969 -13.16 -19.74 10.33
N ASP A 970 -12.40 -19.54 9.25
CA ASP A 970 -12.86 -19.11 7.93
C ASP A 970 -13.67 -17.78 7.95
N SER A 971 -13.53 -16.96 9.00
CA SER A 971 -14.18 -15.65 9.09
C SER A 971 -13.49 -14.59 8.22
N HIS A 972 -14.25 -13.55 7.89
CA HIS A 972 -13.86 -12.49 6.96
C HIS A 972 -13.71 -11.19 7.74
N GLY A 973 -12.84 -10.28 7.29
CA GLY A 973 -12.45 -9.07 8.03
C GLY A 973 -11.03 -9.17 8.62
N PRO A 974 -10.65 -8.24 9.51
CA PRO A 974 -9.28 -8.13 10.03
C PRO A 974 -8.77 -9.42 10.68
N LEU A 975 -7.46 -9.63 10.64
CA LEU A 975 -6.85 -10.89 11.09
C LEU A 975 -7.03 -11.10 12.60
N LYS A 976 -7.68 -12.21 12.97
CA LYS A 976 -7.87 -12.62 14.36
C LYS A 976 -6.56 -13.13 14.96
N CYS A 977 -6.40 -13.04 16.28
CA CYS A 977 -5.21 -13.51 16.99
C CYS A 977 -4.87 -14.99 16.69
N GLY A 978 -5.89 -15.84 16.57
CA GLY A 978 -5.74 -17.25 16.23
C GLY A 978 -5.32 -17.55 14.78
N SER A 979 -5.15 -16.53 13.94
CA SER A 979 -4.50 -16.67 12.63
C SER A 979 -3.00 -16.95 12.78
N CYS A 980 -2.37 -16.42 13.83
CA CYS A 980 -0.92 -16.49 14.04
C CYS A 980 -0.51 -17.18 15.35
N HIS A 981 -1.30 -17.05 16.41
CA HIS A 981 -1.03 -17.60 17.75
C HIS A 981 -1.97 -18.75 18.11
N MET A 982 -1.55 -19.62 19.01
CA MET A 982 -2.44 -20.61 19.64
C MET A 982 -3.44 -19.90 20.53
N TYR A 983 -4.72 -20.27 20.44
CA TYR A 983 -5.84 -19.48 20.95
C TYR A 983 -6.92 -20.33 21.63
N ASP A 984 -7.62 -19.72 22.59
CA ASP A 984 -8.90 -20.20 23.12
C ASP A 984 -10.02 -19.22 22.70
N THR A 985 -11.28 -19.62 22.90
CA THR A 985 -12.46 -18.78 22.64
C THR A 985 -13.28 -18.54 23.91
N LEU A 986 -13.80 -17.32 24.07
CA LEU A 986 -14.58 -16.97 25.27
C LEU A 986 -15.96 -17.62 25.24
N ALA A 987 -16.40 -18.12 26.39
CA ALA A 987 -17.67 -18.86 26.51
C ALA A 987 -18.92 -17.97 26.30
N ASP A 988 -18.79 -16.66 26.41
CA ASP A 988 -19.81 -15.64 26.16
C ASP A 988 -19.51 -14.76 24.92
N ASN A 989 -18.30 -14.83 24.36
CA ASN A 989 -17.94 -14.27 23.05
C ASN A 989 -17.10 -15.27 22.24
N VAL A 990 -17.77 -16.22 21.57
CA VAL A 990 -17.12 -17.31 20.84
C VAL A 990 -16.34 -16.85 19.60
N ASP A 991 -16.61 -15.63 19.12
CA ASP A 991 -15.92 -15.04 17.96
C ASP A 991 -14.60 -14.35 18.36
N ALA A 992 -14.42 -14.05 19.66
CA ALA A 992 -13.16 -13.57 20.23
C ALA A 992 -12.20 -14.74 20.45
N GLN A 993 -11.12 -14.73 19.66
CA GLN A 993 -10.00 -15.64 19.77
C GLN A 993 -8.89 -14.94 20.56
N ILE A 994 -8.48 -15.50 21.71
CA ILE A 994 -7.50 -14.89 22.61
C ILE A 994 -6.28 -15.82 22.73
N PRO A 995 -5.03 -15.30 22.64
CA PRO A 995 -3.82 -16.12 22.77
C PRO A 995 -3.74 -16.85 24.11
N VAL A 996 -3.43 -18.15 24.10
CA VAL A 996 -3.36 -18.96 25.34
C VAL A 996 -2.04 -18.78 26.11
N ARG A 997 -0.94 -18.49 25.42
CA ARG A 997 0.43 -18.54 25.97
C ARG A 997 0.91 -17.26 26.64
N VAL A 998 0.02 -16.42 27.18
CA VAL A 998 0.45 -15.21 27.91
C VAL A 998 0.68 -15.42 29.41
N CYS A 999 0.34 -16.60 29.95
CA CYS A 999 0.76 -17.12 31.26
C CYS A 999 0.52 -18.65 31.32
N GLU A 1000 1.50 -19.44 31.77
CA GLU A 1000 1.29 -20.83 32.22
C GLU A 1000 1.77 -21.01 33.68
N PRO A 1001 1.23 -21.97 34.45
CA PRO A 1001 1.65 -22.17 35.84
C PRO A 1001 3.14 -22.53 35.95
N GLY A 1002 3.84 -21.88 36.88
CA GLY A 1002 5.25 -22.18 37.18
C GLY A 1002 5.47 -23.59 37.71
N GLU A 1003 6.72 -24.06 37.71
CA GLU A 1003 7.08 -25.46 37.99
C GLU A 1003 6.71 -25.93 39.43
N ASP A 1004 6.57 -24.99 40.36
CA ASP A 1004 6.05 -25.20 41.73
C ASP A 1004 4.52 -25.44 41.80
N GLY A 1005 3.81 -25.31 40.67
CA GLY A 1005 2.35 -25.30 40.61
C GLY A 1005 1.72 -23.97 41.04
N GLY A 1006 2.48 -22.88 41.00
CA GLY A 1006 1.99 -21.53 41.19
C GLY A 1006 1.37 -20.99 39.90
N GLU A 1007 0.08 -20.70 39.92
CA GLU A 1007 -0.61 -20.01 38.82
C GLU A 1007 -0.26 -18.52 38.83
N CYS A 1008 0.03 -17.93 37.66
CA CYS A 1008 0.27 -16.49 37.52
C CYS A 1008 -0.93 -15.70 38.08
N ASP A 1009 -0.64 -14.88 39.09
CA ASP A 1009 -1.56 -14.24 40.04
C ASP A 1009 -2.85 -15.03 40.35
N ASN A 1010 -2.70 -16.30 40.81
CA ASN A 1010 -3.81 -17.18 41.21
C ASN A 1010 -4.75 -17.62 40.06
N GLY A 1011 -4.22 -17.66 38.83
CA GLY A 1011 -4.94 -18.16 37.65
C GLY A 1011 -5.74 -17.10 36.91
N GLU A 1012 -5.57 -15.82 37.27
CA GLU A 1012 -6.17 -14.69 36.54
C GLU A 1012 -5.29 -14.25 35.35
N GLY A 1013 -4.00 -14.63 35.31
CA GLY A 1013 -3.09 -14.45 34.17
C GLY A 1013 -2.59 -13.01 33.98
N MET A 1014 -2.00 -12.72 32.81
CA MET A 1014 -1.49 -11.38 32.48
C MET A 1014 -2.62 -10.33 32.46
N HIS A 1015 -2.34 -9.14 33.00
CA HIS A 1015 -3.28 -8.04 33.09
C HIS A 1015 -2.85 -6.81 32.27
N PHE A 1016 -3.82 -6.18 31.61
CA PHE A 1016 -3.69 -4.85 31.01
C PHE A 1016 -4.76 -3.92 31.60
N ASP A 1017 -4.36 -2.72 32.04
CA ASP A 1017 -5.23 -1.76 32.76
C ASP A 1017 -6.07 -2.37 33.91
N GLY A 1018 -5.54 -3.41 34.56
CA GLY A 1018 -6.21 -4.12 35.64
C GLY A 1018 -7.35 -5.05 35.19
N ARG A 1019 -7.36 -5.49 33.92
CA ARG A 1019 -8.19 -6.60 33.40
C ARG A 1019 -7.31 -7.74 32.91
N SER A 1020 -7.70 -8.98 33.21
CA SER A 1020 -7.08 -10.20 32.69
C SER A 1020 -7.25 -10.29 31.17
N ILE A 1021 -6.14 -10.29 30.42
CA ILE A 1021 -6.20 -10.37 28.95
C ILE A 1021 -6.65 -11.76 28.46
N ALA A 1022 -6.43 -12.80 29.28
CA ALA A 1022 -6.89 -14.16 29.00
C ALA A 1022 -8.42 -14.31 29.08
N SER A 1023 -9.13 -13.31 29.60
CA SER A 1023 -10.60 -13.30 29.73
C SER A 1023 -11.29 -12.05 29.18
N ASP A 1024 -10.55 -11.09 28.65
CA ASP A 1024 -11.07 -9.83 28.09
C ASP A 1024 -10.39 -9.49 26.75
N PHE A 1025 -11.17 -9.54 25.68
CA PHE A 1025 -10.70 -9.30 24.31
C PHE A 1025 -10.20 -7.86 24.10
N ASP A 1026 -10.88 -6.85 24.67
CA ASP A 1026 -10.47 -5.45 24.53
C ASP A 1026 -9.10 -5.24 25.21
N ALA A 1027 -8.87 -5.90 26.35
CA ALA A 1027 -7.60 -5.84 27.07
C ALA A 1027 -6.46 -6.54 26.32
N ALA A 1028 -6.72 -7.73 25.75
CA ALA A 1028 -5.76 -8.44 24.90
C ALA A 1028 -5.38 -7.66 23.64
N VAL A 1029 -6.36 -7.05 22.96
CA VAL A 1029 -6.12 -6.24 21.76
C VAL A 1029 -5.40 -4.92 22.12
N SER A 1030 -5.74 -4.29 23.25
CA SER A 1030 -5.03 -3.08 23.72
C SER A 1030 -3.54 -3.36 23.95
N TRP A 1031 -3.24 -4.43 24.69
CA TRP A 1031 -1.87 -4.84 25.00
C TRP A 1031 -1.07 -5.18 23.74
N ALA A 1032 -1.67 -5.88 22.77
CA ALA A 1032 -1.02 -6.20 21.50
C ALA A 1032 -0.63 -4.95 20.68
N HIS A 1033 -1.34 -3.83 20.83
CA HIS A 1033 -1.01 -2.56 20.18
C HIS A 1033 0.01 -1.72 20.98
N THR A 1034 0.05 -1.80 22.31
CA THR A 1034 1.16 -1.19 23.08
C THR A 1034 2.49 -1.92 22.90
N PHE A 1035 2.46 -3.24 22.71
CA PHE A 1035 3.64 -4.10 22.65
C PHE A 1035 4.38 -3.98 21.29
N THR A 1036 5.03 -2.84 21.07
CA THR A 1036 5.90 -2.54 19.92
C THR A 1036 7.35 -2.98 20.18
N ASP A 1037 8.20 -2.89 19.16
CA ASP A 1037 9.65 -3.18 19.31
C ASP A 1037 10.38 -2.15 20.21
N ASN A 1038 9.82 -0.96 20.46
CA ASN A 1038 10.44 0.10 21.28
C ASN A 1038 9.99 0.08 22.75
N HIS A 1039 9.07 -0.81 23.12
CA HIS A 1039 8.48 -0.89 24.45
C HIS A 1039 9.43 -1.57 25.46
N ASP A 1040 9.35 -1.21 26.75
CA ASP A 1040 10.15 -1.85 27.81
C ASP A 1040 9.37 -3.01 28.47
N PRO A 1041 9.63 -4.28 28.09
CA PRO A 1041 8.89 -5.44 28.62
C PRO A 1041 9.10 -5.69 30.12
N ARG A 1042 10.03 -4.98 30.79
CA ARG A 1042 10.36 -5.20 32.21
C ARG A 1042 9.44 -4.44 33.16
N GLU A 1043 8.63 -3.51 32.66
CA GLU A 1043 7.69 -2.72 33.48
C GLU A 1043 6.26 -3.28 33.45
N ASP A 1044 5.86 -4.02 32.40
CA ASP A 1044 4.55 -4.67 32.29
C ASP A 1044 4.62 -6.18 32.03
N PHE A 1045 5.34 -6.63 31.00
CA PHE A 1045 5.22 -7.98 30.44
C PHE A 1045 5.84 -9.04 31.36
N CYS A 1046 7.05 -8.81 31.88
CA CYS A 1046 7.65 -9.69 32.90
C CYS A 1046 6.85 -9.64 34.22
N VAL A 1047 6.47 -8.44 34.68
CA VAL A 1047 5.82 -8.20 35.99
C VAL A 1047 4.36 -8.70 36.04
N ASN A 1048 3.79 -9.09 34.89
CA ASN A 1048 2.49 -9.74 34.79
C ASN A 1048 2.57 -11.27 34.88
N CYS A 1049 3.75 -11.86 34.65
CA CYS A 1049 3.96 -13.31 34.74
C CYS A 1049 4.37 -13.75 36.15
N HIS A 1050 5.17 -12.93 36.84
CA HIS A 1050 5.75 -13.19 38.16
C HIS A 1050 5.98 -11.87 38.94
N GLU A 1051 6.47 -11.93 40.19
CA GLU A 1051 6.87 -10.70 40.90
C GLU A 1051 8.08 -10.04 40.19
N ASN A 1052 8.43 -8.79 40.55
CA ASN A 1052 9.53 -8.09 39.87
C ASN A 1052 10.89 -8.73 40.21
N GLU A 1053 11.33 -9.63 39.33
CA GLU A 1053 12.55 -10.44 39.42
C GLU A 1053 13.65 -9.90 38.48
N ASN A 1054 13.60 -8.60 38.15
CA ASN A 1054 14.56 -7.92 37.27
C ASN A 1054 16.00 -7.90 37.82
N ASP A 1055 16.23 -8.26 39.09
CA ASP A 1055 17.56 -8.48 39.68
C ASP A 1055 18.03 -9.95 39.68
N GLU A 1056 17.19 -10.89 39.23
CA GLU A 1056 17.55 -12.30 39.00
C GLU A 1056 17.88 -12.59 37.53
N VAL A 1057 17.48 -11.72 36.59
CA VAL A 1057 17.88 -11.76 35.17
C VAL A 1057 19.41 -11.68 35.02
N SER A 1058 20.03 -12.79 34.60
CA SER A 1058 21.50 -12.87 34.51
C SER A 1058 21.99 -13.88 33.47
N ALA A 1059 23.11 -13.56 32.83
CA ALA A 1059 23.78 -14.41 31.84
C ALA A 1059 24.39 -15.70 32.44
N SER A 1060 24.24 -15.91 33.75
CA SER A 1060 24.61 -17.14 34.46
C SER A 1060 23.45 -17.76 35.25
N GLU A 1061 22.21 -17.33 35.00
CA GLU A 1061 21.02 -17.93 35.60
C GLU A 1061 20.29 -18.78 34.57
N GLY A 1062 20.19 -20.08 34.84
CA GLY A 1062 19.57 -21.06 33.93
C GLY A 1062 18.08 -20.84 33.81
N GLU A 1063 17.40 -20.47 34.90
CA GLU A 1063 15.95 -20.23 34.87
C GLU A 1063 15.58 -19.05 33.96
N TRP A 1064 16.44 -18.01 33.86
CA TRP A 1064 16.29 -16.97 32.83
C TRP A 1064 16.50 -17.56 31.42
N LEU A 1065 17.66 -18.17 31.17
CA LEU A 1065 18.10 -18.58 29.83
C LEU A 1065 17.17 -19.63 29.16
N GLU A 1066 16.43 -20.43 29.94
CA GLU A 1066 15.46 -21.40 29.41
C GLU A 1066 14.10 -20.81 28.98
N HIS A 1067 13.82 -19.51 29.18
CA HIS A 1067 12.49 -18.93 29.01
C HIS A 1067 11.88 -19.10 27.60
N ALA A 1068 12.65 -18.84 26.53
CA ALA A 1068 12.16 -19.01 25.16
C ALA A 1068 11.99 -20.48 24.77
N MET A 1069 12.92 -21.35 25.21
CA MET A 1069 12.83 -22.79 24.99
C MET A 1069 11.54 -23.38 25.59
N LYS A 1070 11.17 -22.93 26.80
CA LYS A 1070 9.94 -23.32 27.50
C LYS A 1070 8.68 -22.59 27.03
N GLY A 1071 8.73 -21.87 25.90
CA GLY A 1071 7.58 -21.17 25.34
C GLY A 1071 7.00 -20.06 26.23
N ARG A 1072 7.78 -19.51 27.18
CA ARG A 1072 7.33 -18.48 28.14
C ARG A 1072 7.34 -17.08 27.54
N VAL A 1073 8.47 -16.67 26.96
CA VAL A 1073 8.64 -15.37 26.27
C VAL A 1073 9.53 -15.53 25.04
N SER A 1074 9.30 -14.76 23.96
CA SER A 1074 10.08 -14.93 22.74
C SER A 1074 11.54 -14.49 22.91
N ARG A 1075 12.48 -15.11 22.16
CA ARG A 1075 13.92 -14.77 22.21
C ARG A 1075 14.17 -13.28 21.98
N LYS A 1076 13.50 -12.68 20.99
CA LYS A 1076 13.54 -11.23 20.72
C LYS A 1076 13.08 -10.37 21.91
N THR A 1077 12.17 -10.86 22.75
CA THR A 1077 11.79 -10.17 24.00
C THR A 1077 12.86 -10.34 25.08
N MET A 1078 13.49 -11.52 25.17
CA MET A 1078 14.64 -11.73 26.07
C MET A 1078 15.82 -10.83 25.69
N ASP A 1079 16.16 -10.76 24.40
CA ASP A 1079 17.26 -9.93 23.87
C ASP A 1079 17.10 -8.46 24.32
N GLN A 1080 15.88 -7.92 24.25
CA GLN A 1080 15.57 -6.56 24.72
C GLN A 1080 15.68 -6.41 26.24
N VAL A 1081 15.18 -7.37 27.03
CA VAL A 1081 15.34 -7.35 28.50
C VAL A 1081 16.83 -7.33 28.87
N GLU A 1082 17.65 -8.12 28.17
CA GLU A 1082 19.10 -8.20 28.36
C GLU A 1082 19.78 -6.88 27.97
N GLU A 1083 19.52 -6.32 26.78
CA GLU A 1083 20.05 -5.02 26.37
C GLU A 1083 19.67 -3.89 27.34
N LEU A 1084 18.44 -3.89 27.85
CA LEU A 1084 17.97 -2.88 28.80
C LEU A 1084 18.58 -3.04 30.21
N ILE A 1085 19.22 -4.18 30.53
CA ILE A 1085 19.85 -4.48 31.84
C ILE A 1085 21.39 -4.42 31.77
N SER A 1086 22.02 -5.03 30.75
CA SER A 1086 23.48 -5.04 30.56
C SER A 1086 24.00 -4.00 29.56
N GLY A 1087 23.18 -3.51 28.64
CA GLY A 1087 23.63 -2.71 27.49
C GLY A 1087 24.15 -3.53 26.30
N GLU A 1088 24.02 -4.86 26.37
CA GLU A 1088 24.27 -5.83 25.29
C GLU A 1088 23.45 -7.10 25.57
N VAL A 1089 23.09 -7.85 24.52
CA VAL A 1089 22.51 -9.20 24.62
C VAL A 1089 23.50 -10.14 25.33
N PHE A 1090 23.02 -11.04 26.18
CA PHE A 1090 23.88 -11.88 27.00
C PHE A 1090 24.74 -12.81 26.14
N GLY A 1091 26.06 -12.71 26.31
CA GLY A 1091 27.03 -13.55 25.61
C GLY A 1091 27.55 -12.98 24.29
N THR A 1092 27.14 -11.80 23.84
CA THR A 1092 27.65 -11.17 22.60
C THR A 1092 29.18 -10.99 22.60
N THR A 1093 29.80 -10.76 23.77
CA THR A 1093 31.24 -10.50 23.91
C THR A 1093 32.07 -11.60 24.60
N ASP A 1094 31.46 -12.45 25.45
CA ASP A 1094 32.11 -13.63 26.06
C ASP A 1094 31.07 -14.74 26.34
N PRO A 1095 30.55 -15.42 25.31
CA PRO A 1095 29.45 -16.38 25.47
C PRO A 1095 29.87 -17.59 26.32
N ARG A 1096 31.14 -17.98 26.21
CA ARG A 1096 31.69 -19.17 26.88
C ARG A 1096 31.75 -19.03 28.39
N ASN A 1097 32.03 -17.84 28.92
CA ASN A 1097 32.05 -17.59 30.37
C ASN A 1097 30.76 -16.95 30.90
N THR A 1098 29.73 -16.86 30.06
CA THR A 1098 28.39 -16.39 30.41
C THR A 1098 27.36 -17.47 30.05
N VAL A 1099 26.57 -17.28 28.98
CA VAL A 1099 25.40 -18.11 28.65
C VAL A 1099 25.71 -19.61 28.56
N CYS A 1100 26.86 -20.01 28.01
CA CYS A 1100 27.25 -21.43 27.96
C CYS A 1100 27.46 -22.04 29.35
N GLN A 1101 27.94 -21.25 30.32
CA GLN A 1101 28.15 -21.63 31.73
C GLN A 1101 26.91 -21.38 32.62
N GLY A 1102 25.89 -20.68 32.11
CA GLY A 1102 24.59 -20.52 32.76
C GLY A 1102 23.69 -21.73 32.53
N CYS A 1103 23.62 -22.24 31.29
CA CYS A 1103 22.81 -23.42 30.96
C CYS A 1103 23.49 -24.74 31.31
N HIS A 1104 24.82 -24.85 31.15
CA HIS A 1104 25.56 -26.12 31.28
C HIS A 1104 26.98 -25.91 31.85
N ASP A 1105 27.79 -26.97 31.90
CA ASP A 1105 29.26 -26.86 32.05
C ASP A 1105 29.91 -26.40 30.71
N ASP A 1106 31.25 -26.39 30.61
CA ASP A 1106 32.03 -25.96 29.43
C ASP A 1106 31.93 -26.92 28.21
N GLU A 1107 30.73 -27.12 27.69
CA GLU A 1107 30.40 -27.95 26.50
C GLU A 1107 30.77 -27.24 25.17
N TRP A 1108 31.51 -26.13 25.25
CA TRP A 1108 32.14 -25.38 24.15
C TRP A 1108 32.91 -26.27 23.15
N GLN A 1109 33.42 -27.44 23.57
CA GLN A 1109 34.11 -28.37 22.66
C GLN A 1109 33.18 -29.15 21.72
N GLU A 1110 31.89 -29.23 22.05
CA GLU A 1110 30.90 -30.11 21.39
C GLU A 1110 30.09 -29.33 20.32
N VAL A 1111 30.18 -27.99 20.30
CA VAL A 1111 29.72 -27.12 19.21
C VAL A 1111 30.25 -27.59 17.85
N ALA A 1112 29.33 -28.01 16.97
CA ALA A 1112 29.57 -28.48 15.62
C ALA A 1112 28.44 -28.08 14.66
N CYS A 1113 28.63 -28.22 13.35
CA CYS A 1113 27.58 -27.94 12.35
C CYS A 1113 26.88 -29.20 11.80
N ASN A 1114 27.37 -30.40 12.16
CA ASN A 1114 27.03 -31.67 11.52
C ASN A 1114 26.99 -32.81 12.55
N GLY A 1115 26.11 -33.78 12.36
CA GLY A 1115 25.97 -34.93 13.27
C GLY A 1115 25.04 -34.67 14.45
N GLU A 1116 25.08 -35.54 15.45
CA GLU A 1116 24.26 -35.47 16.67
C GLU A 1116 24.54 -34.15 17.42
N ASP A 1117 25.82 -33.90 17.75
CA ASP A 1117 26.33 -32.67 18.35
C ASP A 1117 25.95 -31.40 17.55
N GLY A 1118 25.84 -31.51 16.22
CA GLY A 1118 25.48 -30.41 15.33
C GLY A 1118 23.98 -30.14 15.21
N LEU A 1119 23.14 -31.17 15.39
CA LEU A 1119 21.69 -31.02 15.54
C LEU A 1119 21.37 -30.37 16.88
N GLU A 1120 21.97 -30.88 17.97
CA GLU A 1120 21.82 -30.33 19.31
C GLU A 1120 22.31 -28.87 19.39
N TRP A 1121 23.42 -28.53 18.72
CA TRP A 1121 23.81 -27.12 18.57
C TRP A 1121 22.71 -26.33 17.85
N LYS A 1122 22.31 -26.69 16.62
CA LYS A 1122 21.27 -25.94 15.85
C LYS A 1122 19.94 -25.77 16.59
N LEU A 1123 19.57 -26.72 17.45
CA LEU A 1123 18.38 -26.58 18.30
C LEU A 1123 18.44 -25.34 19.20
N HIS A 1124 19.63 -24.91 19.65
CA HIS A 1124 19.81 -23.72 20.47
C HIS A 1124 19.31 -22.43 19.81
N LEU A 1125 19.45 -22.29 18.49
CA LEU A 1125 18.85 -21.14 17.78
C LEU A 1125 17.35 -21.37 17.53
N SER A 1126 16.99 -22.56 17.04
CA SER A 1126 15.61 -22.90 16.64
C SER A 1126 14.58 -22.78 17.77
N GLU A 1127 15.02 -23.01 19.01
CA GLU A 1127 14.23 -22.94 20.24
C GLU A 1127 14.49 -21.65 21.05
N GLY A 1128 15.31 -20.73 20.53
CA GLY A 1128 15.61 -19.46 21.20
C GLY A 1128 16.45 -19.57 22.49
N ARG A 1129 17.23 -20.65 22.67
CA ARG A 1129 18.16 -20.81 23.81
C ARG A 1129 19.31 -19.79 23.76
N VAL A 1130 19.67 -19.33 22.57
CA VAL A 1130 20.62 -18.24 22.32
C VAL A 1130 20.05 -17.28 21.26
N SER A 1131 20.57 -16.05 21.21
CA SER A 1131 20.25 -15.10 20.14
C SER A 1131 21.01 -15.41 18.84
N GLU A 1132 20.57 -14.83 17.72
CA GLU A 1132 21.24 -14.95 16.42
C GLU A 1132 22.69 -14.43 16.46
N SER A 1133 22.92 -13.27 17.11
CA SER A 1133 24.26 -12.67 17.20
C SER A 1133 25.24 -13.53 18.02
N VAL A 1134 24.76 -14.20 19.07
CA VAL A 1134 25.53 -15.17 19.86
C VAL A 1134 25.75 -16.46 19.06
N TRP A 1135 24.72 -16.95 18.39
CA TRP A 1135 24.78 -18.13 17.52
C TRP A 1135 25.86 -18.00 16.45
N GLU A 1136 25.84 -16.89 15.71
CA GLU A 1136 26.80 -16.58 14.64
C GLU A 1136 28.22 -16.46 15.19
N HIS A 1137 28.42 -15.70 16.27
CA HIS A 1137 29.72 -15.54 16.93
C HIS A 1137 30.32 -16.89 17.34
N VAL A 1138 29.55 -17.71 18.06
CA VAL A 1138 30.01 -18.99 18.60
C VAL A 1138 30.29 -19.98 17.46
N SER A 1139 29.38 -20.11 16.49
CA SER A 1139 29.57 -20.98 15.34
C SER A 1139 30.83 -20.60 14.55
N GLN A 1140 31.04 -19.30 14.32
CA GLN A 1140 32.14 -18.77 13.52
C GLN A 1140 33.53 -18.93 14.19
N ASP A 1141 33.66 -18.77 15.51
CA ASP A 1141 34.92 -19.05 16.24
C ASP A 1141 35.19 -20.56 16.35
N ARG A 1142 34.14 -21.37 16.58
CA ARG A 1142 34.28 -22.82 16.81
C ARG A 1142 34.56 -23.62 15.54
N THR A 1143 33.84 -23.32 14.47
CA THR A 1143 33.75 -24.17 13.28
C THR A 1143 34.37 -23.52 12.04
N GLY A 1144 34.44 -22.19 12.01
CA GLY A 1144 34.86 -21.41 10.85
C GLY A 1144 33.72 -21.01 9.90
N SER A 1145 32.48 -21.34 10.22
CA SER A 1145 31.27 -20.82 9.54
C SER A 1145 30.10 -20.66 10.53
N THR A 1146 28.99 -20.10 10.07
CA THR A 1146 27.70 -19.94 10.77
C THR A 1146 26.86 -21.24 10.84
N CYS A 1147 27.46 -22.39 10.48
CA CYS A 1147 26.79 -23.70 10.45
C CYS A 1147 25.56 -23.84 9.51
N GLY A 1148 25.42 -22.96 8.50
CA GLY A 1148 24.30 -22.98 7.54
C GLY A 1148 23.12 -22.10 7.95
N TRP A 1149 23.27 -21.35 9.04
CA TRP A 1149 22.58 -20.08 9.23
C TRP A 1149 23.19 -19.07 8.28
#